data_AF-A0A7J7WY66-F1
#
_entry.id   AF-A0A7J7WY66-F1
#
_cell.length_a   1.000
_cell.length_b   1.000
_cell.length_c   1.000
_cell.angle_alpha   90.00
_cell.angle_beta   90.00
_cell.angle_gamma   90.00
#
_symmetry.space_group_name_H-M   'P 1'
#
loop_
_entity.id
_entity.type
_entity.pdbx_description
1 polymer ?
#
loop_
_entity_poly.entity_id
_entity_poly.type
_entity_poly.pdbx_seq_one_letter_code
_entity_poly.pdbx_strand_id
1 'polypeptide(L)'
;MSHQPNSLQMKGQGLKTQKPHSQVMELILHLRQIIDEYSRKLKIRHLQEDLEQEKQQRGQDIRDQEAIFVQLLGEVVNLLQAGATSSLEPQLPRLSLDSRGGDGQQAQLPRKPDQLNDQLSDSKTAVVSCDLSNRGIDISASYKSSFKDFIAYIGDKYQEDKNALGFINLGLSENKLCIDLLTERLSQSDMNYIDDDLLQYPDWSGHAFLRKEVARFLTHYCKAPEQLDPENVVVLSGCCAIFSALTLVLCNPGDAFLTITPFYSGFTFTSSLYVNVELIPVYLDSEITGANTQPFQLTVDKLEKALIEAGFKGKKVRGLILINPNNPLGDIYSQDSLKEYLEFAKRNNLHVIIDEIYMGTVFDESIPFHSVLSMESLPDPNRTHVIWGTSKGFGISGFRFGTLYTHNKEVAFAVGAFGFLHGISGITQHKLCRLLQDREWIDNVYLPTNSSRMQEAHKYITNMLKTLKIPFLNRDSGLYIWINLKEYLDPCTFEEEQQLYRRFLDHKLLLAPGKAYKCKEPGWFRITFADKLQRLEVGSGKPREAKTESQNVSCQSNTLQKPLGQTKDQGLRNQRHNPQVMELIMSLQQIIKEYILQLESRHQQEDQQQENLQQEEQRRNQKIRDQEAILVHLMCEVVKQLHSGASSGLELQLPHLSQDSRGGAEGGQQAQSSRESDQLSHQLRNSKPALISRDLSNRGIDISALYQSNFQDHIAYQGDKYDEDNILGFINLGLNENKLCIDLLIERLRRSDMNYINDDLLQYPDWRGHAFLREEVARFLTHYCKAPEQLDPENVVVLNSCASVFLTLTMVLCDPGDAFLIPTPFSSSFSLTSYLYSKVELIHVHLQSEITEANTQPFQLTVDKLEKAMVEAKFKKQKVRGLVLINSNNPLEDIYSRDSLKEYLEFARRHDLHVIIDEICMLSVFDESIPFNSVLSMESLPDPNRTHVIWDTSKGFGISGFHFGTLYTHNKEVASTVGAFGFLHSISGITQHKLCRLLQDREWIDNVYLPTNCSRMKEAHKYITNRLKTMNIPFLNCGSGLYIWINLKEHLDPCTFEEEQQLYCRFLDHKLLLAPGKAYKCKEPGWFRITFADKPQRLKVAMKRFFETLPDVTEDWEKVSMEDVMAETVSFPVH
;
A
#
# COMPACT_ATOMS: atom_id res chain seq x y z
N MET A 1 1.11 -10.25 -66.13
CA MET A 1 0.96 -9.33 -67.28
C MET A 1 1.45 -7.97 -66.79
N SER A 2 2.58 -7.36 -67.21
CA SER A 2 3.27 -7.22 -68.52
C SER A 2 2.98 -5.85 -69.16
N HIS A 3 4.04 -5.07 -69.41
CA HIS A 3 4.05 -3.72 -70.00
C HIS A 3 3.39 -2.64 -69.11
N GLN A 4 4.18 -1.76 -68.49
CA GLN A 4 4.84 -0.54 -69.02
C GLN A 4 3.91 0.69 -68.99
N PRO A 5 4.40 1.87 -68.54
CA PRO A 5 3.59 3.06 -68.43
C PRO A 5 3.32 3.68 -69.80
N ASN A 6 2.06 3.75 -70.21
CA ASN A 6 1.67 4.61 -71.32
C ASN A 6 1.74 6.07 -70.88
N SER A 7 2.51 6.85 -71.61
CA SER A 7 2.76 8.27 -71.41
C SER A 7 1.48 9.10 -71.30
N LEU A 8 1.52 10.11 -70.44
CA LEU A 8 0.51 11.16 -70.39
C LEU A 8 0.56 11.97 -71.70
N GLN A 9 -0.39 11.72 -72.59
CA GLN A 9 -0.58 12.57 -73.77
C GLN A 9 -1.02 13.97 -73.34
N MET A 10 -0.10 14.92 -73.29
CA MET A 10 -0.47 16.33 -73.30
C MET A 10 -1.14 16.65 -74.64
N LYS A 11 -2.45 16.97 -74.61
CA LYS A 11 -3.17 17.53 -75.76
C LYS A 11 -2.70 18.96 -76.00
N GLY A 12 -1.68 19.11 -76.85
CA GLY A 12 -1.16 20.42 -77.25
C GLY A 12 -2.15 21.21 -78.10
N GLN A 13 -2.70 22.29 -77.54
CA GLN A 13 -3.25 23.44 -78.25
C GLN A 13 -2.90 24.71 -77.45
N GLY A 14 -2.19 25.71 -77.97
CA GLY A 14 -1.51 25.77 -79.27
C GLY A 14 -1.24 27.20 -79.71
N LEU A 15 -0.17 27.83 -79.22
CA LEU A 15 0.32 29.13 -79.71
C LEU A 15 1.85 29.10 -79.88
N LYS A 16 2.31 29.61 -81.02
CA LYS A 16 3.71 29.50 -81.47
C LYS A 16 4.61 30.59 -80.88
N THR A 17 5.92 30.46 -81.14
CA THR A 17 6.95 31.51 -81.05
C THR A 17 7.13 32.17 -79.68
N GLN A 18 7.79 31.46 -78.77
CA GLN A 18 8.70 32.08 -77.79
C GLN A 18 10.16 31.70 -78.13
N LYS A 19 11.13 32.49 -77.65
CA LYS A 19 12.56 32.19 -77.85
C LYS A 19 12.98 30.97 -77.00
N PRO A 20 14.03 30.20 -77.36
CA PRO A 20 14.47 29.02 -76.61
C PRO A 20 14.69 29.27 -75.11
N HIS A 21 15.23 30.45 -74.77
CA HIS A 21 15.42 30.90 -73.40
C HIS A 21 14.13 30.94 -72.54
N SER A 22 12.97 31.08 -73.17
CA SER A 22 11.66 31.10 -72.48
C SER A 22 11.19 29.68 -72.17
N GLN A 23 11.33 28.74 -73.13
CA GLN A 23 11.07 27.32 -72.88
C GLN A 23 12.03 26.74 -71.83
N VAL A 24 13.30 27.17 -71.85
CA VAL A 24 14.27 26.85 -70.79
C VAL A 24 13.84 27.41 -69.43
N MET A 25 13.30 28.64 -69.37
CA MET A 25 12.79 29.20 -68.09
C MET A 25 11.49 28.53 -67.62
N GLU A 26 10.63 28.08 -68.53
CA GLU A 26 9.44 27.29 -68.20
C GLU A 26 9.81 25.90 -67.66
N LEU A 27 10.81 25.23 -68.27
CA LEU A 27 11.45 24.01 -67.75
C LEU A 27 12.11 24.24 -66.38
N ILE A 28 12.83 25.35 -66.18
CA ILE A 28 13.43 25.71 -64.89
C ILE A 28 12.35 25.95 -63.82
N LEU A 29 11.23 26.58 -64.16
CA LEU A 29 10.10 26.74 -63.24
C LEU A 29 9.41 25.41 -62.91
N HIS A 30 9.29 24.50 -63.88
CA HIS A 30 8.75 23.16 -63.66
C HIS A 30 9.69 22.31 -62.78
N LEU A 31 11.00 22.33 -63.06
CA LEU A 31 12.05 21.75 -62.22
C LEU A 31 12.01 22.32 -60.80
N ARG A 32 11.81 23.63 -60.65
CA ARG A 32 11.69 24.27 -59.33
C ARG A 32 10.45 23.82 -58.57
N GLN A 33 9.29 23.69 -59.24
CA GLN A 33 8.09 23.12 -58.63
C GLN A 33 8.30 21.66 -58.19
N ILE A 34 8.95 20.84 -59.01
CA ILE A 34 9.31 19.46 -58.66
C ILE A 34 10.25 19.44 -57.45
N ILE A 35 11.27 20.31 -57.39
CA ILE A 35 12.21 20.42 -56.26
C ILE A 35 11.51 20.90 -54.98
N ASP A 36 10.59 21.86 -55.07
CA ASP A 36 9.80 22.34 -53.91
C ASP A 36 8.82 21.25 -53.41
N GLU A 37 8.22 20.46 -54.31
CA GLU A 37 7.35 19.33 -53.94
C GLU A 37 8.15 18.18 -53.32
N TYR A 38 9.33 17.86 -53.89
CA TYR A 38 10.27 16.89 -53.35
C TYR A 38 10.75 17.30 -51.95
N SER A 39 11.06 18.59 -51.76
CA SER A 39 11.44 19.18 -50.47
C SER A 39 10.31 19.12 -49.43
N ARG A 40 9.05 19.29 -49.85
CA ARG A 40 7.88 19.07 -48.98
C ARG A 40 7.71 17.59 -48.61
N LYS A 41 7.83 16.68 -49.58
CA LYS A 41 7.74 15.23 -49.34
C LYS A 41 8.84 14.70 -48.41
N LEU A 42 10.06 15.24 -48.52
CA LEU A 42 11.17 14.99 -47.59
C LEU A 42 10.89 15.50 -46.17
N LYS A 43 10.30 16.70 -46.02
CA LYS A 43 9.93 17.22 -44.68
C LYS A 43 8.75 16.48 -44.03
N ILE A 44 7.81 15.97 -44.80
CA ILE A 44 6.60 15.31 -44.27
C ILE A 44 6.88 13.87 -43.83
N ARG A 45 7.80 13.15 -44.46
CA ARG A 45 8.07 11.72 -44.15
C ARG A 45 9.25 11.49 -43.18
N HIS A 46 9.56 12.45 -42.33
CA HIS A 46 10.63 12.35 -41.33
C HIS A 46 10.15 11.90 -39.94
N LEU A 47 8.94 11.34 -39.85
CA LEU A 47 8.20 11.13 -38.59
C LEU A 47 7.41 9.80 -38.54
N GLN A 48 7.80 8.81 -39.36
CA GLN A 48 7.37 7.42 -39.24
C GLN A 48 8.57 6.51 -39.50
N GLU A 49 8.73 5.48 -38.65
CA GLU A 49 9.81 4.50 -38.73
C GLU A 49 9.23 3.15 -39.19
N ASP A 50 9.68 2.65 -40.34
CA ASP A 50 9.51 1.25 -40.74
C ASP A 50 10.66 0.86 -41.69
N LEU A 51 11.73 0.33 -41.10
CA LEU A 51 13.08 0.46 -41.67
C LEU A 51 13.66 -0.83 -42.26
N GLU A 52 13.04 -1.37 -43.32
CA GLU A 52 13.86 -2.04 -44.36
C GLU A 52 13.24 -2.13 -45.75
N GLN A 53 11.96 -2.46 -45.89
CA GLN A 53 11.32 -2.50 -47.22
C GLN A 53 11.26 -1.11 -47.88
N GLU A 54 11.02 -0.03 -47.12
CA GLU A 54 11.15 1.34 -47.64
C GLU A 54 12.59 1.66 -48.11
N LYS A 55 13.67 1.11 -47.51
CA LYS A 55 15.04 1.40 -47.96
C LYS A 55 15.26 0.94 -49.42
N GLN A 56 14.76 -0.24 -49.76
CA GLN A 56 14.95 -0.83 -51.08
C GLN A 56 14.09 -0.12 -52.15
N GLN A 57 12.83 0.20 -51.82
CA GLN A 57 11.95 0.98 -52.67
C GLN A 57 12.47 2.42 -52.87
N ARG A 58 12.83 3.13 -51.79
CA ARG A 58 13.41 4.48 -51.81
C ARG A 58 14.69 4.54 -52.65
N GLY A 59 15.52 3.50 -52.59
CA GLY A 59 16.70 3.39 -53.44
C GLY A 59 16.37 3.26 -54.93
N GLN A 60 15.23 2.65 -55.29
CA GLN A 60 14.78 2.53 -56.68
C GLN A 60 14.06 3.80 -57.16
N ASP A 61 13.13 4.36 -56.36
CA ASP A 61 12.43 5.61 -56.64
C ASP A 61 13.41 6.77 -56.90
N ILE A 62 14.51 6.84 -56.13
CA ILE A 62 15.59 7.83 -56.33
C ILE A 62 16.28 7.61 -57.69
N ARG A 63 16.69 6.37 -58.02
CA ARG A 63 17.34 6.07 -59.31
C ARG A 63 16.45 6.36 -60.51
N ASP A 64 15.16 6.06 -60.40
CA ASP A 64 14.19 6.27 -61.48
C ASP A 64 13.88 7.77 -61.67
N GLN A 65 13.88 8.58 -60.60
CA GLN A 65 13.77 10.04 -60.71
C GLN A 65 15.09 10.71 -61.13
N GLU A 66 16.26 10.21 -60.72
CA GLU A 66 17.56 10.63 -61.24
C GLU A 66 17.66 10.36 -62.76
N ALA A 67 17.15 9.22 -63.24
CA ALA A 67 17.08 8.91 -64.66
C ALA A 67 16.18 9.88 -65.43
N ILE A 68 15.01 10.24 -64.89
CA ILE A 68 14.12 11.27 -65.47
C ILE A 68 14.81 12.65 -65.50
N PHE A 69 15.53 13.01 -64.44
CA PHE A 69 16.27 14.28 -64.35
C PHE A 69 17.42 14.35 -65.38
N VAL A 70 18.17 13.25 -65.55
CA VAL A 70 19.20 13.11 -66.59
C VAL A 70 18.60 13.12 -68.00
N GLN A 71 17.43 12.50 -68.21
CA GLN A 71 16.73 12.56 -69.49
C GLN A 71 16.30 14.00 -69.82
N LEU A 72 15.70 14.73 -68.87
CA LEU A 72 15.30 16.13 -69.05
C LEU A 72 16.50 17.05 -69.32
N LEU A 73 17.64 16.81 -68.66
CA LEU A 73 18.90 17.50 -68.99
C LEU A 73 19.38 17.17 -70.41
N GLY A 74 19.28 15.91 -70.84
CA GLY A 74 19.54 15.49 -72.22
C GLY A 74 18.62 16.18 -73.23
N GLU A 75 17.32 16.32 -72.93
CA GLU A 75 16.36 17.03 -73.77
C GLU A 75 16.64 18.54 -73.83
N VAL A 76 17.07 19.17 -72.73
CA VAL A 76 17.55 20.57 -72.72
C VAL A 76 18.82 20.74 -73.56
N VAL A 77 19.79 19.82 -73.46
CA VAL A 77 21.01 19.84 -74.30
C VAL A 77 20.67 19.66 -75.77
N ASN A 78 19.75 18.73 -76.10
CA ASN A 78 19.26 18.54 -77.46
C ASN A 78 18.52 19.76 -78.01
N LEU A 79 17.69 20.44 -77.19
CA LEU A 79 17.02 21.70 -77.56
C LEU A 79 18.00 22.87 -77.78
N LEU A 80 19.16 22.86 -77.11
CA LEU A 80 20.24 23.83 -77.34
C LEU A 80 21.11 23.49 -78.57
N GLN A 81 21.11 22.23 -79.02
CA GLN A 81 21.87 21.78 -80.20
C GLN A 81 21.01 21.70 -81.49
N ALA A 82 19.69 21.56 -81.38
CA ALA A 82 18.74 21.58 -82.49
C ALA A 82 18.47 23.03 -82.97
N GLY A 83 19.48 23.64 -83.58
CA GLY A 83 19.46 25.04 -83.99
C GLY A 83 18.54 25.39 -85.17
N ALA A 84 18.36 26.70 -85.33
CA ALA A 84 17.79 27.45 -86.47
C ALA A 84 17.33 26.69 -87.74
N THR A 85 16.03 26.72 -88.04
CA THR A 85 15.51 26.90 -89.43
C THR A 85 14.03 27.33 -89.50
N SER A 86 13.72 28.19 -90.50
CA SER A 86 12.41 28.40 -91.18
C SER A 86 11.08 28.66 -90.42
N SER A 87 10.73 29.96 -90.33
CA SER A 87 9.53 30.61 -90.92
C SER A 87 8.08 30.50 -90.38
N LEU A 88 7.43 31.69 -90.38
CA LEU A 88 6.01 32.04 -90.63
C LEU A 88 4.94 32.07 -89.51
N GLU A 89 4.00 33.01 -89.71
CA GLU A 89 3.14 33.69 -88.73
C GLU A 89 1.70 33.06 -88.59
N PRO A 90 0.60 33.81 -88.35
CA PRO A 90 0.10 34.15 -87.00
C PRO A 90 -1.36 33.73 -86.75
N GLN A 91 -1.87 33.90 -85.50
CA GLN A 91 -3.11 34.64 -85.15
C GLN A 91 -3.58 34.40 -83.68
N LEU A 92 -4.51 35.24 -83.23
CA LEU A 92 -5.16 35.39 -81.90
C LEU A 92 -6.62 34.83 -81.95
N PRO A 93 -7.49 34.87 -80.90
CA PRO A 93 -7.32 34.90 -79.43
C PRO A 93 -8.40 34.06 -78.63
N ARG A 94 -8.49 34.29 -77.29
CA ARG A 94 -9.69 34.49 -76.42
C ARG A 94 -10.04 33.50 -75.28
N LEU A 95 -10.68 34.08 -74.26
CA LEU A 95 -11.13 33.52 -72.98
C LEU A 95 -12.62 33.14 -72.96
N SER A 96 -12.99 32.15 -72.13
CA SER A 96 -14.29 32.01 -71.40
C SER A 96 -14.15 30.89 -70.36
N LEU A 97 -14.35 31.11 -69.04
CA LEU A 97 -15.59 31.30 -68.25
C LEU A 97 -16.26 30.00 -67.75
N ASP A 98 -16.45 29.95 -66.42
CA ASP A 98 -17.48 29.30 -65.58
C ASP A 98 -18.18 28.00 -66.00
N SER A 99 -18.30 27.03 -65.07
CA SER A 99 -19.57 26.79 -64.35
C SER A 99 -19.60 25.59 -63.38
N ARG A 100 -20.03 25.89 -62.13
CA ARG A 100 -20.97 25.17 -61.22
C ARG A 100 -21.20 23.65 -61.30
N GLY A 101 -21.24 23.03 -60.11
CA GLY A 101 -22.06 21.85 -59.76
C GLY A 101 -21.26 20.56 -59.50
N GLY A 102 -21.62 19.70 -58.53
CA GLY A 102 -22.65 19.84 -57.49
C GLY A 102 -23.04 18.48 -56.87
N ASP A 103 -22.98 18.38 -55.53
CA ASP A 103 -23.48 17.30 -54.64
C ASP A 103 -23.02 15.84 -54.86
N GLY A 104 -23.00 15.02 -53.79
CA GLY A 104 -22.70 13.58 -53.91
C GLY A 104 -21.99 12.86 -52.74
N GLN A 105 -22.44 13.03 -51.49
CA GLN A 105 -22.18 12.03 -50.42
C GLN A 105 -23.08 10.80 -50.65
N GLN A 106 -22.82 9.57 -50.17
CA GLN A 106 -21.64 8.91 -49.57
C GLN A 106 -21.89 7.38 -49.67
N ALA A 107 -20.84 6.54 -49.79
CA ALA A 107 -20.98 5.10 -49.56
C ALA A 107 -19.68 4.43 -49.04
N GLN A 108 -19.88 3.62 -48.00
CA GLN A 108 -19.05 2.54 -47.45
C GLN A 108 -18.59 1.54 -48.55
N LEU A 109 -17.55 0.69 -48.44
CA LEU A 109 -16.60 0.16 -47.41
C LEU A 109 -15.44 -0.54 -48.22
N PRO A 110 -14.51 -1.39 -47.71
CA PRO A 110 -13.91 -1.57 -46.36
C PRO A 110 -12.35 -1.48 -46.36
N ARG A 111 -11.71 -1.48 -45.17
CA ARG A 111 -10.31 -1.95 -45.00
C ARG A 111 -10.05 -2.60 -43.64
N LYS A 112 -9.21 -3.64 -43.64
CA LYS A 112 -8.61 -4.37 -42.50
C LYS A 112 -7.50 -5.27 -43.08
N PRO A 113 -6.46 -5.70 -42.32
CA PRO A 113 -5.53 -4.82 -41.62
C PRO A 113 -4.05 -5.25 -41.76
N ASP A 114 -3.15 -4.28 -41.96
CA ASP A 114 -1.72 -4.40 -41.64
C ASP A 114 -1.50 -3.51 -40.38
N GLN A 115 -1.07 -4.04 -39.24
CA GLN A 115 0.32 -4.40 -38.90
C GLN A 115 1.29 -3.22 -39.08
N LEU A 116 1.75 -2.68 -37.95
CA LEU A 116 2.82 -1.68 -37.84
C LEU A 116 3.50 -1.86 -36.47
N ASN A 117 4.80 -1.57 -36.40
CA ASN A 117 5.73 -2.07 -35.37
C ASN A 117 5.47 -1.61 -33.92
N ASP A 118 5.84 -2.51 -32.99
CA ASP A 118 6.12 -2.16 -31.59
C ASP A 118 7.46 -1.40 -31.48
N GLN A 119 7.41 -0.08 -31.31
CA GLN A 119 8.50 0.68 -30.70
C GLN A 119 7.97 1.73 -29.73
N LEU A 120 8.68 1.87 -28.60
CA LEU A 120 8.48 2.90 -27.57
C LEU A 120 7.03 3.16 -27.13
N SER A 121 6.30 2.08 -26.86
CA SER A 121 5.39 2.10 -25.73
C SER A 121 5.75 1.01 -24.72
N ASP A 122 6.32 1.44 -23.59
CA ASP A 122 5.97 0.84 -22.30
C ASP A 122 4.52 1.29 -22.04
N SER A 123 3.59 0.74 -22.83
CA SER A 123 2.20 1.11 -22.71
C SER A 123 1.75 0.70 -21.32
N LYS A 124 1.13 1.67 -20.62
CA LYS A 124 -0.05 1.30 -19.87
C LYS A 124 -1.03 0.71 -20.89
N THR A 125 -0.90 -0.59 -21.16
CA THR A 125 -2.04 -1.42 -21.51
C THR A 125 -2.94 -1.27 -20.30
N ALA A 126 -3.82 -0.27 -20.36
CA ALA A 126 -4.82 -0.06 -19.34
C ALA A 126 -5.72 -1.29 -19.45
N VAL A 127 -5.42 -2.29 -18.61
CA VAL A 127 -6.41 -3.27 -18.19
C VAL A 127 -7.50 -2.41 -17.57
N VAL A 128 -8.51 -2.10 -18.37
CA VAL A 128 -9.70 -1.38 -17.93
C VAL A 128 -10.47 -2.37 -17.08
N SER A 129 -10.00 -2.51 -15.84
CA SER A 129 -10.66 -3.32 -14.83
C SER A 129 -12.07 -2.75 -14.69
N CYS A 130 -13.06 -3.59 -15.00
CA CYS A 130 -14.46 -3.22 -14.85
C CYS A 130 -14.85 -3.11 -13.37
N ASP A 131 -14.11 -3.79 -12.50
CA ASP A 131 -14.44 -4.00 -11.08
C ASP A 131 -13.73 -3.01 -10.14
N LEU A 132 -12.50 -2.59 -10.46
CA LEU A 132 -11.77 -1.60 -9.66
C LEU A 132 -12.32 -0.17 -9.83
N SER A 133 -11.90 0.74 -8.94
CA SER A 133 -11.95 2.19 -9.18
C SER A 133 -10.65 2.69 -9.84
N ASN A 134 -10.58 3.97 -10.23
CA ASN A 134 -9.33 4.54 -10.72
C ASN A 134 -8.26 4.50 -9.62
N ARG A 135 -8.65 4.85 -8.38
CA ARG A 135 -7.84 4.65 -7.17
C ARG A 135 -7.42 3.19 -6.99
N GLY A 136 -8.34 2.23 -7.18
CA GLY A 136 -8.04 0.80 -7.12
C GLY A 136 -6.97 0.37 -8.14
N ILE A 137 -7.09 0.83 -9.39
CA ILE A 137 -6.12 0.57 -10.46
C ILE A 137 -4.75 1.16 -10.10
N ASP A 138 -4.69 2.40 -9.60
CA ASP A 138 -3.43 3.04 -9.19
C ASP A 138 -2.79 2.34 -7.97
N ILE A 139 -3.58 1.89 -6.99
CA ILE A 139 -3.09 1.05 -5.88
C ILE A 139 -2.53 -0.27 -6.42
N SER A 140 -3.28 -0.94 -7.30
CA SER A 140 -2.88 -2.23 -7.89
C SER A 140 -1.57 -2.09 -8.66
N ALA A 141 -1.43 -1.05 -9.49
CA ALA A 141 -0.20 -0.75 -10.23
C ALA A 141 0.96 -0.37 -9.30
N SER A 142 0.72 0.47 -8.29
CA SER A 142 1.74 0.87 -7.30
C SER A 142 2.26 -0.33 -6.50
N TYR A 143 1.37 -1.22 -6.05
CA TYR A 143 1.70 -2.45 -5.34
C TYR A 143 2.46 -3.44 -6.23
N LYS A 144 1.91 -3.76 -7.42
CA LYS A 144 2.55 -4.64 -8.41
C LYS A 144 3.96 -4.13 -8.75
N SER A 145 4.15 -2.82 -8.93
CA SER A 145 5.47 -2.21 -9.18
C SER A 145 6.40 -2.28 -7.97
N SER A 146 5.92 -1.93 -6.77
CA SER A 146 6.75 -1.83 -5.56
C SER A 146 7.12 -3.17 -4.91
N PHE A 147 6.34 -4.23 -5.17
CA PHE A 147 6.48 -5.52 -4.49
C PHE A 147 6.62 -6.73 -5.43
N LYS A 148 6.66 -6.57 -6.77
CA LYS A 148 6.85 -7.67 -7.74
C LYS A 148 7.88 -8.71 -7.27
N ASP A 149 9.05 -8.20 -6.90
CA ASP A 149 10.22 -9.01 -6.61
C ASP A 149 10.13 -9.67 -5.21
N PHE A 150 9.40 -9.05 -4.27
CA PHE A 150 9.04 -9.66 -2.99
C PHE A 150 7.97 -10.75 -3.16
N ILE A 151 7.00 -10.56 -4.05
CA ILE A 151 5.97 -11.56 -4.37
C ILE A 151 6.62 -12.79 -5.03
N ALA A 152 7.57 -12.58 -5.95
CA ALA A 152 8.38 -13.66 -6.53
C ALA A 152 9.18 -14.42 -5.47
N TYR A 153 9.86 -13.70 -4.56
CA TYR A 153 10.57 -14.30 -3.42
C TYR A 153 9.66 -15.14 -2.50
N ILE A 154 8.46 -14.67 -2.18
CA ILE A 154 7.53 -15.40 -1.30
C ILE A 154 7.00 -16.66 -2.00
N GLY A 155 6.75 -16.61 -3.32
CA GLY A 155 6.29 -17.76 -4.11
C GLY A 155 7.37 -18.83 -4.36
N ASP A 156 8.65 -18.45 -4.31
CA ASP A 156 9.79 -19.31 -4.65
C ASP A 156 10.97 -19.08 -3.67
N LYS A 157 10.69 -19.09 -2.35
CA LYS A 157 11.69 -18.85 -1.30
C LYS A 157 12.75 -19.95 -1.31
N TYR A 158 14.04 -19.58 -1.34
CA TYR A 158 15.16 -20.51 -1.18
C TYR A 158 15.14 -21.16 0.22
N GLN A 159 15.29 -22.48 0.27
CA GLN A 159 15.24 -23.28 1.51
C GLN A 159 16.17 -24.50 1.38
N GLU A 160 17.04 -24.74 2.36
CA GLU A 160 18.09 -25.79 2.34
C GLU A 160 17.59 -27.15 1.81
N ASP A 161 16.69 -27.80 2.56
CA ASP A 161 16.26 -29.17 2.28
C ASP A 161 15.08 -29.27 1.30
N LYS A 162 14.54 -28.13 0.85
CA LYS A 162 13.21 -28.06 0.20
C LYS A 162 13.21 -27.33 -1.14
N ASN A 163 14.03 -26.29 -1.29
CA ASN A 163 14.12 -25.48 -2.49
C ASN A 163 15.52 -24.83 -2.61
N ALA A 164 16.52 -25.65 -2.92
CA ALA A 164 17.89 -25.20 -3.16
C ALA A 164 18.05 -24.34 -4.43
N LEU A 165 16.99 -24.18 -5.23
CA LEU A 165 16.96 -23.37 -6.46
C LEU A 165 15.99 -22.17 -6.35
N GLY A 166 15.59 -21.77 -5.14
CA GLY A 166 14.73 -20.60 -4.93
C GLY A 166 15.47 -19.26 -4.87
N PHE A 167 14.74 -18.19 -4.55
CA PHE A 167 15.26 -16.84 -4.37
C PHE A 167 15.97 -16.63 -3.03
N ILE A 168 17.21 -16.15 -3.11
CA ILE A 168 18.02 -15.67 -1.98
C ILE A 168 17.79 -14.16 -1.84
N ASN A 169 17.31 -13.72 -0.67
CA ASN A 169 16.91 -12.33 -0.46
C ASN A 169 17.84 -11.56 0.47
N LEU A 170 18.79 -10.83 -0.13
CA LEU A 170 19.65 -9.86 0.55
C LEU A 170 19.13 -8.41 0.36
N GLY A 171 18.09 -8.20 -0.45
CA GLY A 171 17.48 -6.90 -0.71
C GLY A 171 16.61 -6.41 0.45
N LEU A 172 16.05 -7.34 1.25
CA LEU A 172 15.16 -7.05 2.37
C LEU A 172 15.91 -6.94 3.71
N SER A 173 15.75 -5.81 4.39
CA SER A 173 16.34 -5.56 5.72
C SER A 173 15.55 -6.29 6.81
N GLU A 174 15.98 -7.49 7.15
CA GLU A 174 15.56 -8.28 8.31
C GLU A 174 16.80 -8.77 9.08
N ASN A 175 16.67 -8.95 10.40
CA ASN A 175 17.72 -9.53 11.23
C ASN A 175 17.30 -10.95 11.62
N LYS A 176 17.97 -11.95 11.04
CA LYS A 176 17.76 -13.38 11.32
C LYS A 176 18.92 -13.98 12.12
N LEU A 177 19.88 -13.15 12.56
CA LEU A 177 21.09 -13.62 13.25
C LEU A 177 20.83 -14.21 14.62
N CYS A 178 19.81 -13.73 15.35
CA CYS A 178 19.48 -14.13 16.73
C CYS A 178 18.06 -14.71 16.88
N ILE A 179 17.52 -15.24 15.78
CA ILE A 179 16.16 -15.81 15.71
C ILE A 179 16.04 -17.16 16.45
N ASP A 180 17.18 -17.84 16.68
CA ASP A 180 17.33 -18.97 17.61
C ASP A 180 17.02 -18.54 19.05
N LEU A 181 17.72 -17.51 19.56
CA LEU A 181 17.55 -16.99 20.92
C LEU A 181 16.12 -16.49 21.16
N LEU A 182 15.51 -15.86 20.15
CA LEU A 182 14.15 -15.35 20.25
C LEU A 182 13.10 -16.45 20.12
N THR A 183 13.32 -17.47 19.28
CA THR A 183 12.44 -18.64 19.26
C THR A 183 12.46 -19.35 20.61
N GLU A 184 13.64 -19.52 21.21
CA GLU A 184 13.78 -20.06 22.58
C GLU A 184 13.07 -19.17 23.62
N ARG A 185 13.32 -17.85 23.62
CA ARG A 185 12.76 -16.95 24.63
C ARG A 185 11.25 -16.77 24.52
N LEU A 186 10.69 -16.74 23.31
CA LEU A 186 9.25 -16.55 23.07
C LEU A 186 8.42 -17.84 23.21
N SER A 187 9.07 -19.00 23.24
CA SER A 187 8.47 -20.33 23.50
C SER A 187 8.39 -20.69 24.98
N GLN A 188 8.99 -19.89 25.87
CA GLN A 188 8.91 -20.11 27.32
C GLN A 188 7.46 -20.05 27.84
N SER A 189 7.20 -20.70 28.98
CA SER A 189 5.86 -20.80 29.56
C SER A 189 5.30 -19.45 30.02
N ASP A 190 6.15 -18.53 30.48
CA ASP A 190 5.79 -17.15 30.87
C ASP A 190 5.31 -16.29 29.69
N MET A 191 5.51 -16.76 28.46
CA MET A 191 5.06 -16.13 27.22
C MET A 191 3.73 -16.68 26.70
N ASN A 192 3.11 -17.67 27.37
CA ASN A 192 1.81 -18.25 26.96
C ASN A 192 0.66 -17.88 27.91
N TYR A 193 0.75 -16.73 28.56
CA TYR A 193 -0.33 -16.19 29.37
C TYR A 193 -1.45 -15.62 28.48
N ILE A 194 -2.70 -15.90 28.88
CA ILE A 194 -3.95 -15.45 28.25
C ILE A 194 -4.90 -15.10 29.41
N ASP A 195 -5.59 -13.97 29.37
CA ASP A 195 -6.64 -13.57 30.31
C ASP A 195 -7.86 -13.00 29.55
N ASP A 196 -8.91 -12.62 30.27
CA ASP A 196 -10.12 -12.01 29.71
C ASP A 196 -9.84 -10.76 28.87
N ASP A 197 -8.92 -9.91 29.29
CA ASP A 197 -8.69 -8.57 28.73
C ASP A 197 -7.79 -8.60 27.49
N LEU A 198 -6.89 -9.58 27.38
CA LEU A 198 -6.16 -9.86 26.13
C LEU A 198 -7.07 -10.40 25.01
N LEU A 199 -8.31 -10.80 25.33
CA LEU A 199 -9.31 -11.29 24.40
C LEU A 199 -10.41 -10.27 24.05
N GLN A 200 -10.50 -9.14 24.77
CA GLN A 200 -11.46 -8.05 24.55
C GLN A 200 -10.85 -6.89 23.73
N TYR A 201 -11.67 -5.94 23.24
CA TYR A 201 -11.15 -4.72 22.60
C TYR A 201 -10.38 -3.83 23.60
N PRO A 202 -9.14 -3.39 23.28
CA PRO A 202 -8.32 -2.57 24.18
C PRO A 202 -8.69 -1.07 24.13
N ASP A 203 -7.96 -0.27 24.90
CA ASP A 203 -7.63 1.11 24.51
C ASP A 203 -7.01 1.09 23.10
N TRP A 204 -7.55 1.88 22.16
CA TRP A 204 -7.07 1.97 20.77
C TRP A 204 -5.63 2.53 20.67
N SER A 205 -5.13 3.17 21.73
CA SER A 205 -3.73 3.57 21.86
C SER A 205 -2.78 2.37 22.10
N GLY A 206 -3.31 1.19 22.41
CA GLY A 206 -2.59 0.01 22.89
C GLY A 206 -2.79 -0.21 24.39
N HIS A 207 -2.67 -1.46 24.87
CA HIS A 207 -2.88 -1.77 26.29
C HIS A 207 -1.90 -0.99 27.19
N ALA A 208 -2.42 -0.41 28.28
CA ALA A 208 -1.65 0.39 29.22
C ALA A 208 -0.40 -0.33 29.77
N PHE A 209 -0.45 -1.66 29.97
CA PHE A 209 0.72 -2.43 30.41
C PHE A 209 1.87 -2.38 29.39
N LEU A 210 1.58 -2.42 28.08
CA LEU A 210 2.59 -2.35 27.03
C LEU A 210 3.04 -0.91 26.83
N ARG A 211 2.13 0.08 26.84
CA ARG A 211 2.49 1.50 26.76
C ARG A 211 3.48 1.89 27.88
N LYS A 212 3.24 1.41 29.10
CA LYS A 212 4.12 1.56 30.27
C LYS A 212 5.48 0.90 30.11
N GLU A 213 5.54 -0.30 29.54
CA GLU A 213 6.83 -0.98 29.35
C GLU A 213 7.62 -0.45 28.16
N VAL A 214 6.96 0.00 27.09
CA VAL A 214 7.58 0.72 25.97
C VAL A 214 8.18 2.05 26.46
N ALA A 215 7.45 2.82 27.27
CA ALA A 215 7.96 4.07 27.86
C ALA A 215 9.23 3.82 28.71
N ARG A 216 9.23 2.77 29.54
CA ARG A 216 10.43 2.32 30.30
C ARG A 216 11.57 1.84 29.41
N PHE A 217 11.26 1.07 28.37
CA PHE A 217 12.25 0.58 27.40
C PHE A 217 12.95 1.76 26.73
N LEU A 218 12.19 2.68 26.15
CA LEU A 218 12.75 3.86 25.50
C LEU A 218 13.50 4.75 26.51
N THR A 219 12.99 4.94 27.74
CA THR A 219 13.71 5.66 28.80
C THR A 219 15.12 5.09 29.01
N HIS A 220 15.24 3.77 29.16
CA HIS A 220 16.53 3.12 29.45
C HIS A 220 17.45 3.07 28.21
N TYR A 221 17.00 2.51 27.09
CA TYR A 221 17.88 2.20 25.95
C TYR A 221 18.15 3.41 25.06
N CYS A 222 17.23 4.38 25.01
CA CYS A 222 17.49 5.69 24.42
C CYS A 222 18.23 6.65 25.37
N LYS A 223 18.46 6.24 26.63
CA LYS A 223 19.11 7.04 27.70
C LYS A 223 18.44 8.40 27.89
N ALA A 224 17.11 8.40 28.00
CA ALA A 224 16.35 9.63 28.22
C ALA A 224 16.69 10.26 29.58
N PRO A 225 16.77 11.59 29.69
CA PRO A 225 17.12 12.27 30.94
C PRO A 225 16.04 12.15 32.02
N GLU A 226 14.79 11.92 31.61
CA GLU A 226 13.63 11.74 32.49
C GLU A 226 12.82 10.49 32.08
N GLN A 227 12.03 9.95 33.00
CA GLN A 227 11.12 8.83 32.74
C GLN A 227 10.02 9.26 31.77
N LEU A 228 10.02 8.66 30.58
CA LEU A 228 9.04 8.93 29.54
C LEU A 228 7.62 8.54 30.00
N ASP A 229 6.62 9.32 29.59
CA ASP A 229 5.21 9.16 29.97
C ASP A 229 4.51 8.08 29.10
N PRO A 230 3.85 7.05 29.67
CA PRO A 230 3.06 6.09 28.91
C PRO A 230 1.88 6.71 28.14
N GLU A 231 1.34 7.85 28.58
CA GLU A 231 0.26 8.55 27.88
C GLU A 231 0.78 9.42 26.71
N ASN A 232 2.08 9.34 26.39
CA ASN A 232 2.69 9.86 25.15
C ASN A 232 2.96 8.72 24.13
N VAL A 233 2.65 7.47 24.47
CA VAL A 233 2.91 6.28 23.66
C VAL A 233 1.65 5.85 22.90
N VAL A 234 1.78 5.55 21.60
CA VAL A 234 0.69 4.95 20.80
C VAL A 234 1.22 3.76 20.00
N VAL A 235 0.56 2.61 20.08
CA VAL A 235 0.99 1.33 19.49
C VAL A 235 0.06 0.92 18.34
N LEU A 236 0.61 0.71 17.13
CA LEU A 236 -0.11 0.26 15.93
C LEU A 236 0.67 -0.84 15.18
N SER A 237 0.06 -1.45 14.15
CA SER A 237 0.49 -2.67 13.43
C SER A 237 1.75 -2.56 12.54
N GLY A 238 2.76 -1.84 13.02
CA GLY A 238 4.06 -1.62 12.41
C GLY A 238 4.41 -0.13 12.28
N CYS A 239 5.70 0.19 12.19
CA CYS A 239 6.18 1.57 12.05
C CYS A 239 5.61 2.28 10.82
N CYS A 240 5.27 1.56 9.75
CA CYS A 240 4.59 2.12 8.58
C CYS A 240 3.12 2.48 8.85
N ALA A 241 2.42 1.74 9.73
CA ALA A 241 1.07 2.10 10.17
C ALA A 241 1.10 3.38 11.03
N ILE A 242 2.06 3.47 11.98
CA ILE A 242 2.36 4.68 12.74
C ILE A 242 2.63 5.87 11.82
N PHE A 243 3.54 5.71 10.84
CA PHE A 243 3.87 6.76 9.86
C PHE A 243 2.65 7.18 9.03
N SER A 244 1.81 6.23 8.58
CA SER A 244 0.58 6.53 7.84
C SER A 244 -0.40 7.35 8.66
N ALA A 245 -0.68 6.94 9.90
CA ALA A 245 -1.57 7.65 10.81
C ALA A 245 -1.04 9.06 11.15
N LEU A 246 0.24 9.15 11.56
CA LEU A 246 0.89 10.40 11.93
C LEU A 246 0.90 11.40 10.76
N THR A 247 1.24 10.97 9.54
CA THR A 247 1.22 11.87 8.37
C THR A 247 -0.20 12.22 7.92
N LEU A 248 -1.20 11.37 8.15
CA LEU A 248 -2.62 11.71 7.90
C LEU A 248 -3.09 12.83 8.84
N VAL A 249 -2.71 12.74 10.11
CA VAL A 249 -3.02 13.68 11.19
C VAL A 249 -2.27 15.02 11.05
N LEU A 250 -0.99 14.99 10.65
CA LEU A 250 -0.17 16.19 10.51
C LEU A 250 -0.38 16.93 9.19
N CYS A 251 -0.73 16.27 8.09
CA CYS A 251 -0.87 16.90 6.76
C CYS A 251 -2.31 17.01 6.25
N ASN A 252 -2.55 17.97 5.36
CA ASN A 252 -3.65 17.92 4.39
C ASN A 252 -3.18 17.23 3.08
N PRO A 253 -4.08 16.77 2.19
CA PRO A 253 -3.68 16.30 0.86
C PRO A 253 -2.91 17.39 0.08
N GLY A 254 -1.77 17.04 -0.50
CA GLY A 254 -0.89 17.98 -1.22
C GLY A 254 0.09 18.79 -0.34
N ASP A 255 0.01 18.68 1.00
CA ASP A 255 1.14 19.03 1.87
C ASP A 255 2.32 18.06 1.61
N ALA A 256 3.55 18.44 1.99
CA ALA A 256 4.77 17.67 1.74
C ALA A 256 5.66 17.48 2.98
N PHE A 257 6.51 16.46 2.97
CA PHE A 257 7.64 16.29 3.91
C PHE A 257 8.98 16.31 3.15
N LEU A 258 10.02 16.87 3.76
CA LEU A 258 11.41 16.64 3.35
C LEU A 258 11.86 15.24 3.78
N THR A 259 12.57 14.52 2.92
CA THR A 259 13.19 13.22 3.26
C THR A 259 14.57 13.09 2.60
N ILE A 260 15.49 12.41 3.26
CA ILE A 260 16.93 12.48 2.96
C ILE A 260 17.35 11.32 2.07
N THR A 261 17.77 11.58 0.82
CA THR A 261 18.12 10.48 -0.09
C THR A 261 19.57 9.99 0.09
N PRO A 262 19.86 8.69 -0.07
CA PRO A 262 18.89 7.61 -0.28
C PRO A 262 18.05 7.32 0.99
N PHE A 263 16.75 7.02 0.82
CA PHE A 263 15.82 6.72 1.92
C PHE A 263 14.98 5.46 1.67
N TYR A 264 14.40 4.91 2.73
CA TYR A 264 13.53 3.75 2.67
C TYR A 264 12.26 3.97 1.82
N SER A 265 12.19 3.27 0.69
CA SER A 265 11.10 3.35 -0.30
C SER A 265 9.70 3.09 0.28
N GLY A 266 9.58 2.33 1.37
CA GLY A 266 8.30 2.02 2.03
C GLY A 266 7.53 3.27 2.51
N PHE A 267 8.21 4.38 2.81
CA PHE A 267 7.53 5.65 3.08
C PHE A 267 6.81 6.21 1.85
N THR A 268 7.39 6.06 0.64
CA THR A 268 6.74 6.51 -0.61
C THR A 268 5.45 5.73 -0.85
N PHE A 269 5.50 4.40 -0.74
CA PHE A 269 4.33 3.54 -0.89
C PHE A 269 3.24 3.85 0.15
N THR A 270 3.63 4.03 1.42
CA THR A 270 2.72 4.37 2.51
C THR A 270 2.03 5.72 2.30
N SER A 271 2.79 6.75 1.87
CA SER A 271 2.23 8.07 1.54
C SER A 271 1.27 8.02 0.35
N SER A 272 1.55 7.19 -0.67
CA SER A 272 0.65 7.04 -1.83
C SER A 272 -0.62 6.26 -1.54
N LEU A 273 -0.59 5.25 -0.64
CA LEU A 273 -1.74 4.40 -0.32
C LEU A 273 -2.92 5.18 0.28
N TYR A 274 -2.65 6.06 1.25
CA TYR A 274 -3.68 6.66 2.09
C TYR A 274 -3.58 8.18 2.22
N VAL A 275 -2.37 8.74 2.17
CA VAL A 275 -2.10 10.06 2.75
C VAL A 275 -2.22 11.18 1.71
N ASN A 276 -1.81 10.87 0.46
CA ASN A 276 -1.62 11.81 -0.65
C ASN A 276 -0.76 13.01 -0.23
N VAL A 277 0.44 12.70 0.26
CA VAL A 277 1.46 13.63 0.75
C VAL A 277 2.75 13.37 -0.02
N GLU A 278 3.40 14.44 -0.47
CA GLU A 278 4.61 14.36 -1.29
C GLU A 278 5.85 14.21 -0.41
N LEU A 279 6.77 13.31 -0.80
CA LEU A 279 8.08 13.17 -0.17
C LEU A 279 9.11 13.88 -1.06
N ILE A 280 9.57 15.04 -0.62
CA ILE A 280 10.50 15.90 -1.35
C ILE A 280 11.94 15.47 -1.01
N PRO A 281 12.73 15.01 -2.00
CA PRO A 281 14.07 14.50 -1.77
C PRO A 281 15.06 15.63 -1.45
N VAL A 282 15.68 15.55 -0.29
CA VAL A 282 16.89 16.27 0.08
C VAL A 282 18.06 15.45 -0.46
N TYR A 283 18.54 15.81 -1.65
CA TYR A 283 19.59 15.05 -2.32
C TYR A 283 20.95 15.19 -1.61
N LEU A 284 21.53 14.05 -1.26
CA LEU A 284 22.91 13.93 -0.83
C LEU A 284 23.78 13.43 -1.98
N ASP A 285 25.10 13.56 -1.83
CA ASP A 285 26.09 13.38 -2.88
C ASP A 285 27.12 12.36 -2.39
N SER A 286 27.58 11.44 -3.24
CA SER A 286 28.59 10.46 -2.82
C SER A 286 30.02 11.04 -2.81
N GLU A 287 30.27 12.08 -3.60
CA GLU A 287 31.57 12.73 -3.72
C GLU A 287 31.89 13.65 -2.52
N ILE A 288 33.13 13.58 -2.04
CA ILE A 288 33.65 14.42 -0.95
C ILE A 288 33.99 15.81 -1.53
N THR A 289 33.04 16.74 -1.44
CA THR A 289 33.12 18.08 -2.06
C THR A 289 33.94 19.10 -1.26
N GLY A 290 34.41 18.75 -0.06
CA GLY A 290 35.24 19.63 0.76
C GLY A 290 36.06 18.89 1.80
N ALA A 291 37.16 19.51 2.25
CA ALA A 291 37.93 19.02 3.38
C ALA A 291 37.03 18.90 4.62
N ASN A 292 37.03 17.72 5.25
CA ASN A 292 36.17 17.32 6.37
C ASN A 292 34.69 16.98 6.03
N THR A 293 34.31 16.85 4.76
CA THR A 293 33.01 16.25 4.40
C THR A 293 33.08 14.73 4.27
N GLN A 294 31.95 14.03 4.48
CA GLN A 294 31.81 12.58 4.28
C GLN A 294 30.90 12.27 3.08
N PRO A 295 31.07 11.11 2.40
CA PRO A 295 30.12 10.61 1.41
C PRO A 295 28.71 10.54 2.00
N PHE A 296 27.71 11.01 1.25
CA PHE A 296 26.32 11.09 1.69
C PHE A 296 26.09 11.84 3.02
N GLN A 297 26.89 12.87 3.31
CA GLN A 297 26.64 13.74 4.46
C GLN A 297 25.47 14.70 4.23
N LEU A 298 24.56 14.74 5.22
CA LEU A 298 23.50 15.74 5.35
C LEU A 298 24.03 17.02 6.00
N THR A 299 23.66 18.18 5.45
CA THR A 299 23.94 19.49 6.04
C THR A 299 22.68 20.35 6.05
N VAL A 300 22.65 21.34 6.96
CA VAL A 300 21.56 22.31 7.06
C VAL A 300 21.34 23.09 5.76
N ASP A 301 22.39 23.37 4.99
CA ASP A 301 22.29 24.06 3.70
C ASP A 301 21.50 23.24 2.65
N LYS A 302 21.63 21.91 2.68
CA LYS A 302 20.86 21.02 1.80
C LYS A 302 19.37 21.00 2.20
N LEU A 303 19.08 21.08 3.50
CA LEU A 303 17.71 21.19 4.02
C LEU A 303 17.06 22.53 3.63
N GLU A 304 17.76 23.65 3.83
CA GLU A 304 17.30 24.99 3.42
C GLU A 304 17.09 25.07 1.90
N LYS A 305 18.04 24.58 1.10
CA LYS A 305 17.90 24.55 -0.36
C LYS A 305 16.67 23.74 -0.80
N ALA A 306 16.46 22.55 -0.23
CA ALA A 306 15.30 21.72 -0.57
C ALA A 306 13.96 22.36 -0.15
N LEU A 307 13.93 23.05 0.99
CA LEU A 307 12.77 23.81 1.47
C LEU A 307 12.44 25.00 0.54
N ILE A 308 13.47 25.74 0.12
CA ILE A 308 13.34 26.87 -0.82
C ILE A 308 12.87 26.38 -2.20
N GLU A 309 13.44 25.29 -2.72
CA GLU A 309 13.00 24.68 -3.97
C GLU A 309 11.56 24.14 -3.91
N ALA A 310 11.14 23.60 -2.75
CA ALA A 310 9.76 23.21 -2.51
C ALA A 310 8.82 24.42 -2.55
N GLY A 311 9.21 25.53 -1.89
CA GLY A 311 8.47 26.79 -1.92
C GLY A 311 8.30 27.36 -3.33
N PHE A 312 9.36 27.38 -4.15
CA PHE A 312 9.27 27.79 -5.56
C PHE A 312 8.36 26.88 -6.41
N LYS A 313 8.23 25.59 -6.05
CA LYS A 313 7.31 24.63 -6.67
C LYS A 313 5.88 24.69 -6.08
N GLY A 314 5.59 25.69 -5.23
CA GLY A 314 4.28 25.88 -4.58
C GLY A 314 3.94 24.82 -3.53
N LYS A 315 4.92 24.03 -3.06
CA LYS A 315 4.71 22.92 -2.12
C LYS A 315 4.74 23.40 -0.69
N LYS A 316 3.67 23.13 0.07
CA LYS A 316 3.62 23.42 1.50
C LYS A 316 4.29 22.29 2.28
N VAL A 317 5.57 22.47 2.59
CA VAL A 317 6.31 21.57 3.50
C VAL A 317 5.72 21.68 4.91
N ARG A 318 5.46 20.54 5.55
CA ARG A 318 4.96 20.43 6.92
C ARG A 318 5.97 19.81 7.88
N GLY A 319 6.96 19.07 7.37
CA GLY A 319 7.95 18.44 8.22
C GLY A 319 9.18 17.89 7.51
N LEU A 320 10.04 17.27 8.31
CA LEU A 320 11.27 16.57 7.95
C LEU A 320 11.20 15.13 8.48
N ILE A 321 11.67 14.16 7.68
CA ILE A 321 11.76 12.75 8.06
C ILE A 321 13.26 12.39 8.19
N LEU A 322 13.66 11.97 9.39
CA LEU A 322 14.98 11.41 9.71
C LEU A 322 14.86 9.90 9.96
N ILE A 323 15.92 9.14 9.69
CA ILE A 323 16.07 7.74 10.09
C ILE A 323 17.43 7.61 10.78
N ASN A 324 17.48 7.08 12.00
CA ASN A 324 18.67 7.09 12.86
C ASN A 324 18.83 5.77 13.65
N PRO A 325 19.79 4.88 13.33
CA PRO A 325 20.70 4.92 12.18
C PRO A 325 20.02 4.93 10.80
N ASN A 326 20.69 5.48 9.80
CA ASN A 326 20.14 5.71 8.47
C ASN A 326 19.90 4.42 7.66
N ASN A 327 18.81 4.41 6.89
CA ASN A 327 18.45 3.36 5.94
C ASN A 327 18.35 3.95 4.52
N PRO A 328 19.32 3.68 3.62
CA PRO A 328 20.16 2.48 3.56
C PRO A 328 21.65 2.67 3.92
N LEU A 329 22.08 3.84 4.40
CA LEU A 329 23.52 4.16 4.49
C LEU A 329 24.24 3.56 5.71
N GLY A 330 23.56 3.36 6.84
CA GLY A 330 24.19 2.93 8.10
C GLY A 330 24.88 4.05 8.89
N ASP A 331 24.76 5.31 8.47
CA ASP A 331 25.22 6.48 9.23
C ASP A 331 24.40 6.67 10.53
N ILE A 332 25.08 7.09 11.60
CA ILE A 332 24.46 7.56 12.86
C ILE A 332 24.64 9.08 12.92
N TYR A 333 23.59 9.81 13.28
CA TYR A 333 23.72 11.25 13.49
C TYR A 333 24.34 11.56 14.85
N SER A 334 25.29 12.48 14.89
CA SER A 334 25.81 13.00 16.16
C SER A 334 24.74 13.84 16.88
N GLN A 335 24.88 13.98 18.20
CA GLN A 335 23.98 14.80 19.01
C GLN A 335 23.93 16.26 18.54
N ASP A 336 25.06 16.82 18.10
CA ASP A 336 25.12 18.18 17.54
C ASP A 336 24.41 18.28 16.18
N SER A 337 24.61 17.31 15.27
CA SER A 337 23.92 17.31 13.98
C SER A 337 22.40 17.11 14.13
N LEU A 338 21.94 16.23 15.03
CA LEU A 338 20.52 16.12 15.38
C LEU A 338 19.97 17.46 15.87
N LYS A 339 20.69 18.14 16.77
CA LYS A 339 20.30 19.46 17.30
C LYS A 339 20.23 20.52 16.19
N GLU A 340 21.18 20.56 15.27
CA GLU A 340 21.15 21.45 14.10
C GLU A 340 19.94 21.21 13.19
N TYR A 341 19.60 19.94 12.90
CA TYR A 341 18.43 19.59 12.08
C TYR A 341 17.11 19.92 12.79
N LEU A 342 17.04 19.75 14.11
CA LEU A 342 15.87 20.10 14.93
C LEU A 342 15.68 21.63 15.04
N GLU A 343 16.75 22.41 15.20
CA GLU A 343 16.68 23.88 15.17
C GLU A 343 16.37 24.41 13.75
N PHE A 344 16.82 23.73 12.67
CA PHE A 344 16.34 23.99 11.30
C PHE A 344 14.84 23.76 11.16
N ALA A 345 14.31 22.67 11.73
CA ALA A 345 12.88 22.38 11.64
C ALA A 345 12.06 23.41 12.40
N LYS A 346 12.44 23.71 13.66
CA LYS A 346 11.81 24.70 14.53
C LYS A 346 11.75 26.09 13.91
N ARG A 347 12.87 26.62 13.39
CA ARG A 347 12.90 27.97 12.78
C ARG A 347 12.00 28.09 11.54
N ASN A 348 11.76 26.96 10.86
CA ASN A 348 10.87 26.86 9.70
C ASN A 348 9.46 26.34 10.05
N ASN A 349 9.11 26.23 11.34
CA ASN A 349 7.82 25.74 11.85
C ASN A 349 7.43 24.34 11.31
N LEU A 350 8.43 23.46 11.16
CA LEU A 350 8.30 22.10 10.64
C LEU A 350 8.18 21.07 11.76
N HIS A 351 7.39 20.03 11.53
CA HIS A 351 7.43 18.79 12.34
C HIS A 351 8.66 17.95 11.99
N VAL A 352 9.15 17.15 12.92
CA VAL A 352 10.22 16.17 12.67
C VAL A 352 9.74 14.79 13.09
N ILE A 353 9.74 13.87 12.13
CA ILE A 353 9.50 12.45 12.36
C ILE A 353 10.87 11.76 12.34
N ILE A 354 11.22 11.07 13.42
CA ILE A 354 12.52 10.40 13.59
C ILE A 354 12.26 8.91 13.78
N ASP A 355 12.62 8.12 12.78
CA ASP A 355 12.53 6.66 12.82
C ASP A 355 13.81 6.06 13.40
N GLU A 356 13.73 5.59 14.65
CA GLU A 356 14.85 4.99 15.39
C GLU A 356 14.71 3.46 15.51
N ILE A 357 13.92 2.83 14.62
CA ILE A 357 13.74 1.36 14.56
C ILE A 357 15.06 0.56 14.51
N TYR A 358 16.14 1.18 14.02
CA TYR A 358 17.48 0.58 13.90
C TYR A 358 18.37 0.79 15.15
N MET A 359 17.90 1.42 16.23
CA MET A 359 18.75 1.71 17.40
C MET A 359 19.42 0.48 18.03
N GLY A 360 18.76 -0.69 17.98
CA GLY A 360 19.31 -1.97 18.43
C GLY A 360 20.22 -2.69 17.40
N THR A 361 20.73 -1.97 16.39
CA THR A 361 21.56 -2.52 15.31
C THR A 361 22.90 -1.80 15.14
N VAL A 362 23.34 -1.03 16.15
CA VAL A 362 24.72 -0.56 16.27
C VAL A 362 25.55 -1.68 16.89
N PHE A 363 26.68 -2.05 16.28
CA PHE A 363 27.47 -3.23 16.70
C PHE A 363 28.96 -2.95 16.96
N ASP A 364 29.48 -1.76 16.67
CA ASP A 364 30.76 -1.31 17.24
C ASP A 364 30.51 -0.55 18.55
N GLU A 365 30.96 -1.12 19.68
CA GLU A 365 30.83 -0.53 21.02
C GLU A 365 31.59 0.79 21.19
N SER A 366 32.53 1.12 20.30
CA SER A 366 33.24 2.39 20.29
C SER A 366 32.45 3.54 19.64
N ILE A 367 31.36 3.24 18.92
CA ILE A 367 30.51 4.24 18.27
C ILE A 367 29.24 4.48 19.12
N PRO A 368 29.08 5.65 19.76
CA PRO A 368 27.91 5.93 20.57
C PRO A 368 26.67 6.13 19.70
N PHE A 369 25.62 5.35 19.95
CA PHE A 369 24.28 5.70 19.48
C PHE A 369 23.73 6.88 20.29
N HIS A 370 23.27 7.92 19.58
CA HIS A 370 22.54 9.03 20.15
C HIS A 370 21.09 8.98 19.65
N SER A 371 20.17 8.61 20.54
CA SER A 371 18.73 8.81 20.31
C SER A 371 18.39 10.29 20.43
N VAL A 372 17.44 10.77 19.65
CA VAL A 372 16.84 12.10 19.91
C VAL A 372 16.24 12.21 21.32
N LEU A 373 15.76 11.10 21.91
CA LEU A 373 15.21 11.08 23.27
C LEU A 373 16.29 11.24 24.35
N SER A 374 17.58 11.11 24.02
CA SER A 374 18.70 11.33 24.95
C SER A 374 19.07 12.82 25.14
N MET A 375 18.38 13.74 24.47
CA MET A 375 18.67 15.17 24.54
C MET A 375 18.06 15.80 25.80
N GLU A 376 18.87 16.48 26.61
CA GLU A 376 18.43 17.25 27.80
C GLU A 376 17.31 18.27 27.50
N SER A 377 17.29 18.79 26.28
CA SER A 377 16.25 19.69 25.80
C SER A 377 16.10 19.56 24.28
N LEU A 378 14.88 19.21 23.84
CA LEU A 378 14.52 19.22 22.42
C LEU A 378 14.22 20.65 21.97
N PRO A 379 14.69 21.11 20.79
CA PRO A 379 14.36 22.40 20.24
C PRO A 379 12.85 22.71 20.18
N ASP A 380 12.03 21.72 19.80
CA ASP A 380 10.57 21.75 19.93
C ASP A 380 10.05 20.34 20.32
N PRO A 381 9.70 20.10 21.59
CA PRO A 381 9.20 18.80 22.06
C PRO A 381 7.83 18.40 21.46
N ASN A 382 7.00 19.38 21.08
CA ASN A 382 5.64 19.15 20.58
C ASN A 382 5.60 18.89 19.07
N ARG A 383 6.67 19.23 18.36
CA ARG A 383 6.85 18.96 16.92
C ARG A 383 7.88 17.86 16.62
N THR A 384 8.51 17.30 17.64
CA THR A 384 9.38 16.12 17.52
C THR A 384 8.59 14.85 17.84
N HIS A 385 8.57 13.91 16.90
CA HIS A 385 7.80 12.68 16.96
C HIS A 385 8.72 11.48 16.67
N VAL A 386 8.80 10.52 17.59
CA VAL A 386 9.73 9.38 17.49
C VAL A 386 8.98 8.11 17.14
N ILE A 387 9.47 7.37 16.14
CA ILE A 387 8.93 6.07 15.74
C ILE A 387 9.95 4.99 16.11
N TRP A 388 9.47 3.91 16.75
CA TRP A 388 10.29 2.74 17.07
C TRP A 388 9.51 1.44 16.82
N GLY A 389 10.21 0.30 16.76
CA GLY A 389 9.60 -1.02 16.66
C GLY A 389 10.64 -2.15 16.74
N THR A 390 10.18 -3.36 17.03
CA THR A 390 11.04 -4.52 17.27
C THR A 390 11.56 -5.21 15.99
N SER A 391 11.15 -4.75 14.80
CA SER A 391 11.39 -5.43 13.51
C SER A 391 12.85 -5.45 13.01
N LYS A 392 13.79 -4.76 13.68
CA LYS A 392 15.21 -4.65 13.25
C LYS A 392 16.16 -4.98 14.39
N GLY A 393 16.09 -4.23 15.50
CA GLY A 393 16.89 -4.49 16.70
C GLY A 393 16.66 -5.89 17.28
N PHE A 394 15.41 -6.35 17.35
CA PHE A 394 15.07 -7.73 17.72
C PHE A 394 14.83 -8.66 16.52
N GLY A 395 14.73 -8.15 15.29
CA GLY A 395 14.51 -9.00 14.11
C GLY A 395 13.13 -9.66 13.98
N ILE A 396 12.21 -9.44 14.92
CA ILE A 396 10.85 -10.01 14.91
C ILE A 396 9.87 -9.20 14.04
N SER A 397 10.18 -9.07 12.75
CA SER A 397 9.33 -8.38 11.75
C SER A 397 7.89 -8.94 11.69
N GLY A 398 7.74 -10.25 11.88
CA GLY A 398 6.47 -10.97 11.96
C GLY A 398 5.60 -10.65 13.19
N PHE A 399 6.13 -9.95 14.19
CA PHE A 399 5.30 -9.42 15.30
C PHE A 399 4.42 -8.25 14.88
N ARG A 400 4.72 -7.59 13.74
CA ARG A 400 3.91 -6.48 13.20
C ARG A 400 3.66 -5.37 14.23
N PHE A 401 4.67 -5.03 15.03
CA PHE A 401 4.62 -4.00 16.07
C PHE A 401 5.41 -2.74 15.69
N GLY A 402 4.80 -1.58 15.95
CA GLY A 402 5.46 -0.28 15.95
C GLY A 402 4.81 0.66 16.94
N THR A 403 5.57 1.64 17.42
CA THR A 403 5.12 2.63 18.39
C THR A 403 5.48 4.05 17.94
N LEU A 404 4.62 4.99 18.29
CA LEU A 404 4.91 6.42 18.36
C LEU A 404 5.25 6.76 19.81
N TYR A 405 6.20 7.69 20.00
CA TYR A 405 6.31 8.50 21.20
C TYR A 405 6.28 9.99 20.81
N THR A 406 5.43 10.78 21.45
CA THR A 406 5.40 12.24 21.26
C THR A 406 4.85 12.97 22.48
N HIS A 407 5.45 14.11 22.84
CA HIS A 407 4.95 14.98 23.92
C HIS A 407 3.63 15.67 23.58
N ASN A 408 3.28 15.72 22.30
CA ASN A 408 2.08 16.40 21.81
C ASN A 408 0.83 15.52 22.01
N LYS A 409 0.10 15.76 23.11
CA LYS A 409 -1.11 15.03 23.47
C LYS A 409 -2.20 15.09 22.39
N GLU A 410 -2.33 16.20 21.66
CA GLU A 410 -3.31 16.31 20.57
C GLU A 410 -2.97 15.36 19.40
N VAL A 411 -1.68 15.27 19.04
CA VAL A 411 -1.18 14.34 18.02
C VAL A 411 -1.28 12.89 18.50
N ALA A 412 -0.91 12.59 19.75
CA ALA A 412 -1.04 11.26 20.33
C ALA A 412 -2.50 10.77 20.30
N PHE A 413 -3.45 11.60 20.76
CA PHE A 413 -4.88 11.29 20.74
C PHE A 413 -5.42 11.08 19.32
N ALA A 414 -5.08 11.96 18.38
CA ALA A 414 -5.52 11.85 16.98
C ALA A 414 -4.88 10.64 16.25
N VAL A 415 -3.69 10.18 16.64
CA VAL A 415 -3.06 8.95 16.12
C VAL A 415 -3.64 7.70 16.80
N GLY A 416 -4.02 7.76 18.08
CA GLY A 416 -4.69 6.67 18.80
C GLY A 416 -6.01 6.23 18.13
N ALA A 417 -6.70 7.16 17.47
CA ALA A 417 -7.89 6.88 16.64
C ALA A 417 -7.70 5.76 15.61
N PHE A 418 -6.47 5.53 15.15
CA PHE A 418 -6.16 4.53 14.13
C PHE A 418 -6.04 3.11 14.68
N GLY A 419 -6.00 2.90 16.00
CA GLY A 419 -5.97 1.56 16.63
C GLY A 419 -7.21 0.71 16.35
N PHE A 420 -8.33 1.33 16.00
CA PHE A 420 -9.53 0.63 15.52
C PHE A 420 -9.27 -0.17 14.21
N LEU A 421 -8.29 0.26 13.40
CA LEU A 421 -7.94 -0.32 12.09
C LEU A 421 -6.53 -0.93 12.04
N HIS A 422 -5.63 -0.42 12.88
CA HIS A 422 -4.21 -0.79 12.95
C HIS A 422 -3.82 -1.35 14.33
N GLY A 423 -4.78 -1.84 15.11
CA GLY A 423 -4.54 -2.46 16.41
C GLY A 423 -3.74 -3.77 16.33
N ILE A 424 -3.15 -4.17 17.46
CA ILE A 424 -2.36 -5.39 17.60
C ILE A 424 -3.05 -6.33 18.58
N SER A 425 -3.08 -7.63 18.31
CA SER A 425 -3.67 -8.62 19.22
C SER A 425 -3.11 -8.55 20.64
N GLY A 426 -3.98 -8.67 21.66
CA GLY A 426 -3.59 -8.59 23.07
C GLY A 426 -2.50 -9.61 23.45
N ILE A 427 -2.57 -10.83 22.91
CA ILE A 427 -1.56 -11.88 23.09
C ILE A 427 -0.17 -11.41 22.64
N THR A 428 -0.07 -10.78 21.47
CA THR A 428 1.19 -10.27 20.93
C THR A 428 1.67 -9.04 21.72
N GLN A 429 0.75 -8.17 22.17
CA GLN A 429 1.10 -7.10 23.09
C GLN A 429 1.64 -7.63 24.43
N HIS A 430 1.09 -8.74 24.95
CA HIS A 430 1.59 -9.40 26.16
C HIS A 430 2.97 -10.04 25.96
N LYS A 431 3.17 -10.85 24.91
CA LYS A 431 4.51 -11.42 24.59
C LYS A 431 5.57 -10.32 24.41
N LEU A 432 5.21 -9.19 23.79
CA LEU A 432 6.10 -8.01 23.73
C LEU A 432 6.37 -7.44 25.11
N CYS A 433 5.37 -7.19 25.94
CA CYS A 433 5.57 -6.69 27.30
C CYS A 433 6.52 -7.59 28.11
N ARG A 434 6.32 -8.92 28.07
CA ARG A 434 7.19 -9.91 28.72
C ARG A 434 8.62 -9.90 28.17
N LEU A 435 8.79 -9.79 26.86
CA LEU A 435 10.12 -9.69 26.22
C LEU A 435 10.83 -8.40 26.64
N LEU A 436 10.13 -7.26 26.59
CA LEU A 436 10.69 -5.95 26.93
C LEU A 436 10.99 -5.81 28.43
N GLN A 437 10.27 -6.52 29.31
CA GLN A 437 10.57 -6.58 30.75
C GLN A 437 11.87 -7.32 31.08
N ASP A 438 12.36 -8.19 30.20
CA ASP A 438 13.45 -9.12 30.51
C ASP A 438 14.83 -8.49 30.34
N ARG A 439 15.10 -7.42 31.11
CA ARG A 439 16.33 -6.61 31.04
C ARG A 439 17.58 -7.46 31.21
N GLU A 440 17.57 -8.39 32.18
CA GLU A 440 18.71 -9.26 32.45
C GLU A 440 19.07 -10.13 31.24
N TRP A 441 18.08 -10.72 30.56
CA TRP A 441 18.32 -11.46 29.33
C TRP A 441 18.68 -10.55 28.14
N ILE A 442 18.04 -9.38 28.00
CA ILE A 442 18.36 -8.41 26.94
C ILE A 442 19.82 -7.97 27.02
N ASP A 443 20.28 -7.55 28.22
CA ASP A 443 21.57 -6.90 28.41
C ASP A 443 22.74 -7.89 28.49
N ASN A 444 22.53 -9.07 29.11
CA ASN A 444 23.60 -10.04 29.33
C ASN A 444 23.63 -11.18 28.29
N VAL A 445 22.55 -11.37 27.52
CA VAL A 445 22.47 -12.46 26.51
C VAL A 445 22.17 -11.91 25.11
N TYR A 446 21.06 -11.21 24.92
CA TYR A 446 20.60 -10.86 23.57
C TYR A 446 21.48 -9.81 22.89
N LEU A 447 21.65 -8.62 23.47
CA LEU A 447 22.39 -7.54 22.83
C LEU A 447 23.88 -7.87 22.61
N PRO A 448 24.62 -8.48 23.55
CA PRO A 448 26.01 -8.88 23.32
C PRO A 448 26.12 -9.93 22.19
N THR A 449 25.22 -10.92 22.16
CA THR A 449 25.22 -11.95 21.11
C THR A 449 24.82 -11.37 19.75
N ASN A 450 23.84 -10.48 19.71
CA ASN A 450 23.39 -9.81 18.49
C ASN A 450 24.48 -8.89 17.93
N SER A 451 25.13 -8.09 18.78
CA SER A 451 26.29 -7.27 18.42
C SER A 451 27.42 -8.14 17.85
N SER A 452 27.81 -9.20 18.56
CA SER A 452 28.89 -10.11 18.12
C SER A 452 28.58 -10.80 16.78
N ARG A 453 27.35 -11.32 16.59
CA ARG A 453 26.93 -11.94 15.33
C ARG A 453 26.80 -10.92 14.19
N MET A 454 26.39 -9.67 14.46
CA MET A 454 26.39 -8.58 13.47
C MET A 454 27.82 -8.17 13.08
N GLN A 455 28.75 -8.01 14.04
CA GLN A 455 30.16 -7.75 13.77
C GLN A 455 30.76 -8.84 12.87
N GLU A 456 30.51 -10.12 13.18
CA GLU A 456 31.02 -11.24 12.40
C GLU A 456 30.47 -11.24 10.96
N ALA A 457 29.15 -11.12 10.80
CA ALA A 457 28.48 -11.07 9.51
C ALA A 457 28.96 -9.87 8.66
N HIS A 458 29.03 -8.68 9.26
CA HIS A 458 29.53 -7.46 8.60
C HIS A 458 31.00 -7.60 8.18
N LYS A 459 31.88 -8.05 9.10
CA LYS A 459 33.30 -8.29 8.82
C LYS A 459 33.51 -9.32 7.72
N TYR A 460 32.67 -10.36 7.68
CA TYR A 460 32.72 -11.41 6.67
C TYR A 460 32.34 -10.89 5.27
N ILE A 461 31.19 -10.22 5.13
CA ILE A 461 30.75 -9.64 3.85
C ILE A 461 31.68 -8.51 3.39
N THR A 462 32.14 -7.62 4.29
CA THR A 462 33.07 -6.54 3.91
C THR A 462 34.44 -7.06 3.49
N ASN A 463 34.93 -8.17 4.05
CA ASN A 463 36.17 -8.81 3.58
C ASN A 463 35.99 -9.47 2.20
N MET A 464 34.84 -10.08 1.95
CA MET A 464 34.47 -10.57 0.61
C MET A 464 34.45 -9.42 -0.41
N LEU A 465 33.78 -8.29 -0.11
CA LEU A 465 33.74 -7.12 -0.99
C LEU A 465 35.15 -6.55 -1.28
N LYS A 466 36.01 -6.43 -0.26
CA LYS A 466 37.43 -6.06 -0.42
C LYS A 466 38.18 -7.02 -1.36
N THR A 467 37.95 -8.32 -1.27
CA THR A 467 38.56 -9.33 -2.16
C THR A 467 38.04 -9.24 -3.60
N LEU A 468 36.75 -8.92 -3.78
CA LEU A 468 36.14 -8.65 -5.09
C LEU A 468 36.51 -7.26 -5.65
N LYS A 469 37.17 -6.41 -4.85
CA LYS A 469 37.46 -4.98 -5.11
C LYS A 469 36.23 -4.08 -5.30
N ILE A 470 35.04 -4.55 -4.91
CA ILE A 470 33.81 -3.77 -4.97
C ILE A 470 33.87 -2.66 -3.89
N PRO A 471 33.79 -1.36 -4.22
CA PRO A 471 33.76 -0.29 -3.22
C PRO A 471 32.44 -0.29 -2.45
N PHE A 472 32.46 0.16 -1.20
CA PHE A 472 31.26 0.24 -0.34
C PHE A 472 31.45 1.22 0.81
N LEU A 473 30.35 1.67 1.41
CA LEU A 473 30.37 2.41 2.67
C LEU A 473 30.57 1.43 3.83
N ASN A 474 31.74 1.45 4.47
CA ASN A 474 31.94 0.75 5.75
C ASN A 474 31.27 1.58 6.85
N ARG A 475 30.28 0.99 7.51
CA ARG A 475 29.53 1.57 8.64
C ARG A 475 29.17 0.48 9.61
N ASP A 476 29.42 0.71 10.89
CA ASP A 476 29.32 -0.33 11.91
C ASP A 476 27.97 -0.27 12.66
N SER A 477 26.91 0.02 11.87
CA SER A 477 25.52 -0.01 12.29
C SER A 477 24.55 -0.33 11.14
N GLY A 478 23.35 -0.80 11.48
CA GLY A 478 22.35 -1.27 10.54
C GLY A 478 22.46 -2.76 10.27
N LEU A 479 21.72 -3.24 9.26
CA LEU A 479 21.66 -4.67 8.89
C LEU A 479 22.28 -4.93 7.50
N TYR A 480 22.88 -3.91 6.91
CA TYR A 480 23.18 -3.83 5.48
C TYR A 480 24.43 -2.99 5.20
N ILE A 481 24.99 -3.19 4.01
CA ILE A 481 26.09 -2.44 3.42
C ILE A 481 25.60 -1.77 2.13
N TRP A 482 25.99 -0.52 1.92
CA TRP A 482 25.72 0.24 0.69
C TRP A 482 26.94 0.11 -0.24
N ILE A 483 26.81 -0.70 -1.30
CA ILE A 483 27.88 -1.03 -2.25
C ILE A 483 27.79 -0.18 -3.52
N ASN A 484 28.93 0.00 -4.19
CA ASN A 484 29.05 0.72 -5.44
C ASN A 484 29.45 -0.24 -6.57
N LEU A 485 28.59 -0.35 -7.58
CA LEU A 485 28.76 -1.16 -8.80
C LEU A 485 28.85 -0.27 -10.05
N LYS A 486 29.09 1.05 -9.90
CA LYS A 486 29.17 2.04 -10.99
C LYS A 486 30.21 1.68 -12.06
N GLU A 487 31.31 1.03 -11.68
CA GLU A 487 32.35 0.55 -12.60
C GLU A 487 31.89 -0.59 -13.54
N TYR A 488 30.72 -1.19 -13.29
CA TYR A 488 30.11 -2.23 -14.12
C TYR A 488 28.94 -1.71 -14.98
N LEU A 489 28.67 -0.40 -14.97
CA LEU A 489 27.61 0.22 -15.76
C LEU A 489 28.20 1.08 -16.87
N ASP A 490 28.08 0.62 -18.13
CA ASP A 490 28.52 1.38 -19.29
C ASP A 490 27.40 1.43 -20.35
N PRO A 491 26.85 2.62 -20.68
CA PRO A 491 27.08 3.90 -20.01
C PRO A 491 26.46 3.91 -18.60
N CYS A 492 27.15 4.60 -17.67
CA CYS A 492 26.74 4.74 -16.26
C CYS A 492 25.37 5.43 -16.10
N THR A 493 24.30 4.64 -16.10
CA THR A 493 22.90 5.08 -16.18
C THR A 493 21.99 4.28 -15.26
N PHE A 494 20.81 4.81 -14.93
CA PHE A 494 19.80 4.09 -14.16
C PHE A 494 19.10 2.97 -14.97
N GLU A 495 19.42 2.88 -16.26
CA GLU A 495 18.87 1.94 -17.23
C GLU A 495 19.79 0.72 -17.34
N GLU A 496 21.11 0.92 -17.35
CA GLU A 496 22.09 -0.15 -17.11
C GLU A 496 22.01 -0.65 -15.64
N GLU A 497 21.79 0.21 -14.63
CA GLU A 497 21.53 -0.26 -13.24
C GLU A 497 20.33 -1.24 -13.19
N GLN A 498 19.26 -0.91 -13.93
CA GLN A 498 18.06 -1.73 -14.02
C GLN A 498 18.29 -3.05 -14.79
N GLN A 499 19.21 -3.07 -15.76
CA GLN A 499 19.65 -4.29 -16.45
C GLN A 499 20.52 -5.18 -15.55
N LEU A 500 21.50 -4.62 -14.85
CA LEU A 500 22.32 -5.34 -13.89
C LEU A 500 21.45 -5.95 -12.77
N TYR A 501 20.47 -5.20 -12.27
CA TYR A 501 19.49 -5.71 -11.30
C TYR A 501 18.66 -6.86 -11.86
N ARG A 502 18.20 -6.80 -13.12
CA ARG A 502 17.50 -7.93 -13.77
C ARG A 502 18.37 -9.19 -13.79
N ARG A 503 19.68 -9.10 -14.08
CA ARG A 503 20.57 -10.28 -14.06
C ARG A 503 20.73 -10.90 -12.68
N PHE A 504 20.68 -10.11 -11.61
CA PHE A 504 20.60 -10.66 -10.25
C PHE A 504 19.28 -11.44 -10.07
N LEU A 505 18.14 -10.90 -10.51
CA LEU A 505 16.84 -11.61 -10.48
C LEU A 505 16.83 -12.89 -11.32
N ASP A 506 17.45 -12.89 -12.50
CA ASP A 506 17.57 -14.06 -13.39
C ASP A 506 18.35 -15.20 -12.71
N HIS A 507 19.34 -14.84 -11.89
CA HIS A 507 20.10 -15.74 -11.00
C HIS A 507 19.45 -15.93 -9.61
N LYS A 508 18.19 -15.49 -9.46
CA LYS A 508 17.39 -15.55 -8.23
C LYS A 508 18.03 -14.91 -6.99
N LEU A 509 18.93 -13.95 -7.20
CA LEU A 509 19.52 -13.12 -6.15
C LEU A 509 18.80 -11.77 -6.09
N LEU A 510 18.21 -11.45 -4.93
CA LEU A 510 17.61 -10.14 -4.69
C LEU A 510 18.59 -9.27 -3.93
N LEU A 511 19.01 -8.18 -4.56
CA LEU A 511 19.63 -7.01 -3.91
C LEU A 511 18.62 -5.86 -3.89
N ALA A 512 18.99 -4.66 -3.43
CA ALA A 512 18.11 -3.49 -3.51
C ALA A 512 18.78 -2.33 -4.29
N PRO A 513 18.33 -1.97 -5.51
CA PRO A 513 19.00 -0.98 -6.37
C PRO A 513 18.81 0.48 -5.91
N GLY A 514 19.78 1.33 -6.23
CA GLY A 514 19.86 2.74 -5.83
C GLY A 514 18.65 3.57 -6.28
N LYS A 515 18.14 3.31 -7.49
CA LYS A 515 16.91 3.90 -8.05
C LYS A 515 15.70 3.72 -7.14
N ALA A 516 15.60 2.58 -6.43
CA ALA A 516 14.49 2.30 -5.52
C ALA A 516 14.53 3.17 -4.24
N TYR A 517 15.72 3.52 -3.76
CA TYR A 517 15.93 4.38 -2.58
C TYR A 517 15.99 5.88 -2.93
N LYS A 518 15.65 6.24 -4.18
CA LYS A 518 15.79 7.60 -4.72
C LYS A 518 17.22 8.15 -4.62
N CYS A 519 18.23 7.29 -4.74
CA CYS A 519 19.61 7.75 -4.86
C CYS A 519 19.74 8.70 -6.06
N LYS A 520 20.57 9.75 -5.93
CA LYS A 520 20.85 10.71 -7.00
C LYS A 520 21.67 10.11 -8.15
N GLU A 521 22.45 9.08 -7.85
CA GLU A 521 23.48 8.51 -8.71
C GLU A 521 23.18 7.04 -9.00
N PRO A 522 23.32 6.57 -10.25
CA PRO A 522 23.21 5.15 -10.58
C PRO A 522 24.45 4.35 -10.14
N GLY A 523 24.25 3.04 -9.98
CA GLY A 523 25.29 2.07 -9.64
C GLY A 523 25.38 1.73 -8.16
N TRP A 524 24.61 2.38 -7.29
CA TRP A 524 24.58 2.05 -5.86
C TRP A 524 23.57 0.92 -5.59
N PHE A 525 23.90 -0.01 -4.67
CA PHE A 525 23.02 -1.11 -4.26
C PHE A 525 23.13 -1.37 -2.76
N ARG A 526 22.05 -1.87 -2.14
CA ARG A 526 22.06 -2.41 -0.77
C ARG A 526 22.23 -3.93 -0.79
N ILE A 527 23.11 -4.44 0.08
CA ILE A 527 23.19 -5.84 0.46
C ILE A 527 22.95 -5.95 1.98
N THR A 528 21.94 -6.70 2.39
CA THR A 528 21.68 -7.05 3.80
C THR A 528 22.58 -8.20 4.19
N PHE A 529 23.32 -8.09 5.30
CA PHE A 529 24.24 -9.12 5.79
C PHE A 529 23.68 -9.95 6.94
N ALA A 530 22.61 -9.50 7.59
CA ALA A 530 22.07 -10.08 8.82
C ALA A 530 21.17 -11.33 8.63
N ASP A 531 21.57 -12.26 7.76
CA ASP A 531 20.88 -13.55 7.54
C ASP A 531 21.51 -14.71 8.35
N LYS A 532 20.92 -15.91 8.37
CA LYS A 532 21.36 -17.03 9.22
C LYS A 532 22.77 -17.55 8.87
N LEU A 533 23.77 -17.23 9.70
CA LEU A 533 25.14 -17.76 9.58
C LEU A 533 25.32 -19.24 9.99
N GLN A 534 24.34 -19.96 10.53
CA GLN A 534 24.54 -21.36 10.98
C GLN A 534 24.81 -22.39 9.86
N ARG A 535 24.84 -21.94 8.59
CA ARG A 535 25.34 -22.71 7.44
C ARG A 535 26.83 -22.41 7.11
N LEU A 536 27.50 -21.57 7.91
CA LEU A 536 28.95 -21.29 7.80
C LEU A 536 29.84 -22.14 8.72
N GLU A 537 29.37 -22.57 9.90
CA GLU A 537 30.18 -23.37 10.85
C GLU A 537 29.44 -24.57 11.50
N VAL A 538 29.12 -25.61 10.73
CA VAL A 538 28.93 -26.98 11.27
C VAL A 538 29.58 -28.00 10.33
N GLY A 539 30.81 -28.46 10.65
CA GLY A 539 31.62 -29.22 9.66
C GLY A 539 32.68 -30.18 10.21
N SER A 540 32.58 -30.63 11.47
CA SER A 540 33.53 -31.59 12.07
C SER A 540 32.97 -32.36 13.28
N GLY A 541 32.32 -33.52 13.06
CA GLY A 541 31.59 -34.19 14.16
C GLY A 541 31.19 -35.67 14.04
N LYS A 542 31.72 -36.44 13.09
CA LYS A 542 31.35 -37.85 12.76
C LYS A 542 29.92 -38.05 12.22
N PRO A 543 29.67 -39.09 11.39
CA PRO A 543 28.31 -39.49 11.03
C PRO A 543 27.59 -40.13 12.23
N ARG A 544 26.29 -39.87 12.37
CA ARG A 544 25.41 -40.72 13.18
C ARG A 544 24.99 -41.93 12.35
N GLU A 545 25.39 -43.13 12.79
CA GLU A 545 24.80 -44.37 12.30
C GLU A 545 23.32 -44.40 12.64
N ALA A 546 22.48 -44.87 11.70
CA ALA A 546 21.09 -45.15 12.01
C ALA A 546 20.99 -46.30 13.03
N LYS A 547 20.24 -46.10 14.12
CA LYS A 547 19.88 -47.18 15.04
C LYS A 547 18.38 -47.16 15.34
N THR A 548 17.80 -48.34 15.14
CA THR A 548 16.39 -48.67 15.37
C THR A 548 16.02 -48.58 16.85
N GLU A 549 14.72 -48.54 17.12
CA GLU A 549 14.11 -48.52 18.45
C GLU A 549 14.66 -49.60 19.39
N SER A 550 14.89 -49.24 20.66
CA SER A 550 14.99 -50.17 21.79
C SER A 550 14.70 -49.42 23.10
N GLN A 551 14.09 -50.13 24.05
CA GLN A 551 13.43 -49.54 25.23
C GLN A 551 14.39 -49.25 26.41
N ASN A 552 13.83 -48.53 27.40
CA ASN A 552 14.05 -48.67 28.86
C ASN A 552 15.16 -47.90 29.62
N VAL A 553 14.65 -46.98 30.47
CA VAL A 553 14.81 -46.96 31.95
C VAL A 553 15.98 -46.20 32.60
N SER A 554 15.57 -45.43 33.63
CA SER A 554 16.30 -44.91 34.81
C SER A 554 17.16 -43.64 34.70
N CYS A 555 16.96 -42.80 35.71
CA CYS A 555 17.78 -41.62 36.03
C CYS A 555 19.02 -42.03 36.83
N GLN A 556 20.07 -41.19 36.82
CA GLN A 556 20.47 -40.47 38.04
C GLN A 556 21.47 -39.33 37.76
N SER A 557 21.65 -38.49 38.77
CA SER A 557 22.54 -37.32 38.76
C SER A 557 24.01 -37.69 38.91
N ASN A 558 24.92 -36.79 38.52
CA ASN A 558 25.72 -36.06 39.51
C ASN A 558 26.55 -34.90 38.93
N THR A 559 26.70 -33.88 39.76
CA THR A 559 27.54 -32.69 39.60
C THR A 559 29.02 -33.03 39.68
N LEU A 560 29.90 -32.27 39.01
CA LEU A 560 31.20 -31.84 39.55
C LEU A 560 31.86 -30.70 38.74
N GLN A 561 32.93 -30.11 39.29
CA GLN A 561 33.38 -28.73 39.02
C GLN A 561 34.45 -28.59 37.92
N LYS A 562 34.67 -27.34 37.47
CA LYS A 562 35.85 -26.89 36.70
C LYS A 562 37.16 -27.17 37.46
N PRO A 563 38.32 -27.17 36.76
CA PRO A 563 39.21 -26.01 36.91
C PRO A 563 39.81 -25.49 35.59
N LEU A 564 40.49 -24.33 35.67
CA LEU A 564 41.17 -23.66 34.56
C LEU A 564 42.50 -24.34 34.19
N GLY A 565 42.91 -24.18 32.92
CA GLY A 565 44.29 -24.40 32.47
C GLY A 565 44.65 -23.45 31.32
N GLN A 566 45.72 -22.67 31.47
CA GLN A 566 46.24 -21.80 30.41
C GLN A 566 47.26 -22.55 29.55
N THR A 567 47.13 -22.50 28.23
CA THR A 567 48.27 -22.78 27.33
C THR A 567 48.23 -21.97 26.05
N LYS A 568 49.42 -21.65 25.55
CA LYS A 568 49.73 -20.70 24.48
C LYS A 568 49.20 -21.12 23.10
N ASP A 569 48.73 -20.11 22.36
CA ASP A 569 49.12 -19.79 20.99
C ASP A 569 49.98 -20.84 20.23
N GLN A 570 49.33 -21.55 19.29
CA GLN A 570 49.86 -21.95 17.98
C GLN A 570 48.71 -22.57 17.15
N GLY A 571 48.23 -21.89 16.09
CA GLY A 571 47.01 -22.35 15.40
C GLY A 571 46.67 -21.76 14.02
N LEU A 572 47.58 -21.05 13.34
CA LEU A 572 47.32 -20.47 12.02
C LEU A 572 47.24 -21.53 10.90
N ARG A 573 46.08 -22.19 10.75
CA ARG A 573 45.50 -22.75 9.49
C ARG A 573 44.27 -23.64 9.77
N ASN A 574 43.07 -23.15 9.46
CA ASN A 574 41.92 -23.96 8.96
C ASN A 574 40.68 -23.10 8.65
N GLN A 575 40.83 -22.01 7.88
CA GLN A 575 39.65 -21.36 7.28
C GLN A 575 39.08 -22.26 6.18
N ARG A 576 38.07 -23.07 6.52
CA ARG A 576 37.25 -23.79 5.53
C ARG A 576 36.17 -22.83 5.01
N HIS A 577 35.88 -22.88 3.72
CA HIS A 577 34.94 -21.94 3.10
C HIS A 577 33.55 -22.58 2.97
N ASN A 578 32.50 -21.81 3.27
CA ASN A 578 31.10 -22.24 3.15
C ASN A 578 30.68 -22.40 1.68
N PRO A 579 30.08 -23.54 1.29
CA PRO A 579 29.43 -23.70 -0.02
C PRO A 579 28.52 -22.56 -0.46
N GLN A 580 27.67 -22.01 0.41
CA GLN A 580 26.62 -21.05 -0.01
C GLN A 580 27.11 -19.61 -0.16
N VAL A 581 28.18 -19.24 0.53
CA VAL A 581 28.85 -17.97 0.23
C VAL A 581 29.88 -18.15 -0.88
N MET A 582 30.44 -19.35 -1.08
CA MET A 582 31.05 -19.67 -2.36
C MET A 582 30.03 -19.60 -3.50
N GLU A 583 28.77 -19.98 -3.29
CA GLU A 583 27.67 -19.84 -4.25
C GLU A 583 27.27 -18.37 -4.46
N LEU A 584 27.16 -17.55 -3.41
CA LEU A 584 26.96 -16.09 -3.54
C LEU A 584 28.14 -15.41 -4.24
N ILE A 585 29.38 -15.77 -3.90
CA ILE A 585 30.61 -15.27 -4.55
C ILE A 585 30.66 -15.70 -6.00
N MET A 586 30.38 -16.97 -6.30
CA MET A 586 30.39 -17.50 -7.66
C MET A 586 29.28 -16.86 -8.48
N SER A 587 28.06 -16.72 -7.97
CA SER A 587 26.96 -16.02 -8.66
C SER A 587 27.29 -14.54 -8.87
N LEU A 588 27.71 -13.79 -7.84
CA LEU A 588 28.10 -12.38 -8.02
C LEU A 588 29.27 -12.23 -9.02
N GLN A 589 30.31 -13.07 -8.91
CA GLN A 589 31.42 -13.05 -9.88
C GLN A 589 31.00 -13.48 -11.28
N GLN A 590 30.12 -14.46 -11.42
CA GLN A 590 29.66 -14.99 -12.70
C GLN A 590 28.78 -13.97 -13.40
N ILE A 591 27.80 -13.39 -12.69
CA ILE A 591 26.93 -12.31 -13.18
C ILE A 591 27.77 -11.11 -13.61
N ILE A 592 28.76 -10.69 -12.82
CA ILE A 592 29.66 -9.59 -13.18
C ILE A 592 30.52 -9.95 -14.40
N LYS A 593 31.07 -11.17 -14.49
CA LYS A 593 31.84 -11.63 -15.66
C LYS A 593 30.97 -11.71 -16.92
N GLU A 594 29.74 -12.20 -16.81
CA GLU A 594 28.77 -12.25 -17.93
C GLU A 594 28.26 -10.86 -18.32
N TYR A 595 28.24 -9.90 -17.38
CA TYR A 595 27.99 -8.49 -17.70
C TYR A 595 29.16 -7.91 -18.50
N ILE A 596 30.39 -8.10 -18.03
CA ILE A 596 31.62 -7.65 -18.71
C ILE A 596 31.76 -8.28 -20.10
N LEU A 597 31.60 -9.59 -20.25
CA LEU A 597 31.68 -10.28 -21.54
C LEU A 597 30.60 -9.80 -22.54
N GLN A 598 29.42 -9.42 -22.05
CA GLN A 598 28.38 -8.83 -22.90
C GLN A 598 28.58 -7.33 -23.17
N LEU A 599 29.25 -6.57 -22.30
CA LEU A 599 29.74 -5.23 -22.59
C LEU A 599 30.83 -5.26 -23.67
N GLU A 600 31.83 -6.13 -23.51
CA GLU A 600 32.88 -6.37 -24.50
C GLU A 600 32.27 -6.79 -25.85
N SER A 601 31.25 -7.65 -25.85
CA SER A 601 30.53 -8.03 -27.08
C SER A 601 29.63 -6.91 -27.64
N ARG A 602 29.10 -6.00 -26.82
CA ARG A 602 28.36 -4.81 -27.29
C ARG A 602 29.32 -3.84 -27.97
N HIS A 603 30.41 -3.46 -27.29
CA HIS A 603 31.42 -2.56 -27.84
C HIS A 603 32.04 -3.12 -29.14
N GLN A 604 32.34 -4.42 -29.22
CA GLN A 604 32.81 -5.04 -30.48
C GLN A 604 31.79 -4.96 -31.62
N GLN A 605 30.48 -5.02 -31.33
CA GLN A 605 29.43 -4.87 -32.35
C GLN A 605 29.20 -3.40 -32.73
N GLU A 606 29.32 -2.48 -31.78
CA GLU A 606 29.19 -1.03 -31.98
C GLU A 606 30.40 -0.47 -32.74
N ASP A 607 31.63 -0.80 -32.34
CA ASP A 607 32.87 -0.52 -33.09
C ASP A 607 32.75 -1.04 -34.53
N GLN A 608 32.29 -2.28 -34.70
CA GLN A 608 32.14 -2.88 -36.04
C GLN A 608 30.99 -2.27 -36.84
N GLN A 609 29.91 -1.78 -36.21
CA GLN A 609 28.91 -0.95 -36.89
C GLN A 609 29.49 0.42 -37.28
N GLN A 610 30.31 1.03 -36.42
CA GLN A 610 30.87 2.35 -36.62
C GLN A 610 32.00 2.35 -37.67
N GLU A 611 32.81 1.30 -37.74
CA GLU A 611 33.71 1.02 -38.87
C GLU A 611 32.93 0.81 -40.18
N ASN A 612 31.84 0.03 -40.16
CA ASN A 612 31.02 -0.16 -41.36
C ASN A 612 30.36 1.15 -41.82
N LEU A 613 29.85 1.97 -40.90
CA LEU A 613 29.32 3.31 -41.18
C LEU A 613 30.39 4.24 -41.75
N GLN A 614 31.61 4.26 -41.20
CA GLN A 614 32.72 5.03 -41.75
C GLN A 614 33.16 4.51 -43.13
N GLN A 615 33.13 3.20 -43.38
CA GLN A 615 33.42 2.63 -44.70
C GLN A 615 32.32 2.95 -45.72
N GLU A 616 31.05 2.91 -45.33
CA GLU A 616 29.93 3.36 -46.18
C GLU A 616 30.03 4.86 -46.45
N GLU A 617 30.32 5.68 -45.44
CA GLU A 617 30.49 7.13 -45.59
C GLU A 617 31.72 7.48 -46.46
N GLN A 618 32.85 6.77 -46.31
CA GLN A 618 33.98 6.92 -47.22
C GLN A 618 33.63 6.50 -48.66
N ARG A 619 32.90 5.40 -48.86
CA ARG A 619 32.43 4.98 -50.20
C ARG A 619 31.43 5.98 -50.79
N ARG A 620 30.59 6.60 -49.96
CA ARG A 620 29.60 7.61 -50.34
C ARG A 620 30.27 8.93 -50.70
N ASN A 621 31.20 9.39 -49.87
CA ASN A 621 32.01 10.59 -50.11
C ASN A 621 32.97 10.39 -51.29
N GLN A 622 33.46 9.16 -51.56
CA GLN A 622 34.20 8.88 -52.78
C GLN A 622 33.29 8.95 -54.01
N LYS A 623 32.10 8.32 -53.99
CA LYS A 623 31.12 8.45 -55.09
C LYS A 623 30.69 9.89 -55.32
N ILE A 624 30.52 10.69 -54.27
CA ILE A 624 30.25 12.12 -54.37
C ILE A 624 31.43 12.83 -55.04
N ARG A 625 32.68 12.60 -54.61
CA ARG A 625 33.87 13.17 -55.29
C ARG A 625 34.03 12.72 -56.74
N ASP A 626 33.68 11.48 -57.08
CA ASP A 626 33.70 10.97 -58.45
C ASP A 626 32.60 11.64 -59.30
N GLN A 627 31.41 11.84 -58.75
CA GLN A 627 30.31 12.58 -59.38
C GLN A 627 30.62 14.08 -59.51
N GLU A 628 31.25 14.69 -58.51
CA GLU A 628 31.75 16.08 -58.54
C GLU A 628 32.85 16.23 -59.58
N ALA A 629 33.76 15.27 -59.73
CA ALA A 629 34.79 15.30 -60.78
C ALA A 629 34.16 15.22 -62.18
N ILE A 630 33.13 14.39 -62.37
CA ILE A 630 32.35 14.33 -63.62
C ILE A 630 31.58 15.64 -63.86
N LEU A 631 30.96 16.20 -62.81
CA LEU A 631 30.22 17.47 -62.90
C LEU A 631 31.16 18.64 -63.20
N VAL A 632 32.33 18.70 -62.57
CA VAL A 632 33.38 19.69 -62.85
C VAL A 632 33.92 19.50 -64.27
N HIS A 633 34.11 18.28 -64.76
CA HIS A 633 34.54 18.06 -66.15
C HIS A 633 33.46 18.53 -67.15
N LEU A 634 32.18 18.23 -66.91
CA LEU A 634 31.06 18.72 -67.71
C LEU A 634 30.94 20.24 -67.65
N MET A 635 31.08 20.83 -66.46
CA MET A 635 31.09 22.28 -66.27
C MET A 635 32.29 22.93 -66.96
N CYS A 636 33.48 22.34 -66.96
CA CYS A 636 34.62 22.83 -67.73
C CYS A 636 34.35 22.79 -69.24
N GLU A 637 33.65 21.78 -69.75
CA GLU A 637 33.30 21.70 -71.17
C GLU A 637 32.19 22.69 -71.56
N VAL A 638 31.20 22.91 -70.69
CA VAL A 638 30.19 23.99 -70.83
C VAL A 638 30.83 25.37 -70.71
N VAL A 639 31.80 25.56 -69.81
CA VAL A 639 32.56 26.80 -69.64
C VAL A 639 33.42 27.10 -70.88
N LYS A 640 34.05 26.10 -71.51
CA LYS A 640 34.72 26.24 -72.81
C LYS A 640 33.75 26.67 -73.91
N GLN A 641 32.56 26.07 -73.98
CA GLN A 641 31.51 26.41 -74.95
C GLN A 641 30.98 27.84 -74.74
N LEU A 642 30.90 28.32 -73.50
CA LEU A 642 30.42 29.68 -73.18
C LEU A 642 31.51 30.76 -73.28
N HIS A 643 32.78 30.44 -73.03
CA HIS A 643 33.87 31.43 -73.09
C HIS A 643 34.30 31.82 -74.52
N SER A 644 33.67 31.25 -75.55
CA SER A 644 33.72 31.80 -76.91
C SER A 644 32.78 33.00 -77.13
N GLY A 645 32.04 33.47 -76.09
CA GLY A 645 31.09 34.59 -76.15
C GLY A 645 31.18 35.64 -75.04
N ALA A 646 31.94 36.72 -75.29
CA ALA A 646 31.77 38.06 -74.71
C ALA A 646 31.84 38.30 -73.17
N SER A 647 33.06 38.44 -72.66
CA SER A 647 33.59 39.60 -71.89
C SER A 647 32.76 40.39 -70.82
N SER A 648 33.43 40.59 -69.67
CA SER A 648 33.48 41.80 -68.79
C SER A 648 32.47 41.99 -67.63
N GLY A 649 32.98 42.45 -66.46
CA GLY A 649 32.17 43.08 -65.39
C GLY A 649 32.58 42.79 -63.93
N LEU A 650 33.03 43.82 -63.21
CA LEU A 650 33.33 43.95 -61.76
C LEU A 650 32.31 43.29 -60.78
N GLU A 651 32.71 42.54 -59.75
CA GLU A 651 33.22 42.90 -58.39
C GLU A 651 32.15 43.09 -57.26
N LEU A 652 32.22 42.17 -56.25
CA LEU A 652 32.27 42.41 -54.79
C LEU A 652 31.34 43.44 -54.09
N GLN A 653 30.38 42.98 -53.25
CA GLN A 653 30.46 42.97 -51.75
C GLN A 653 29.15 42.61 -50.99
N LEU A 654 29.30 42.29 -49.69
CA LEU A 654 28.26 42.13 -48.64
C LEU A 654 27.82 43.50 -48.05
N PRO A 655 26.68 43.63 -47.31
CA PRO A 655 26.82 43.71 -45.83
C PRO A 655 25.62 43.29 -44.92
N HIS A 656 25.99 42.93 -43.69
CA HIS A 656 25.40 43.04 -42.34
C HIS A 656 24.00 43.64 -42.01
N LEU A 657 23.27 42.90 -41.15
CA LEU A 657 22.78 43.20 -39.77
C LEU A 657 22.48 44.64 -39.26
N SER A 658 21.28 44.82 -38.67
CA SER A 658 20.94 45.60 -37.44
C SER A 658 19.63 45.01 -36.82
N GLN A 659 19.34 44.96 -35.51
CA GLN A 659 18.99 46.03 -34.53
C GLN A 659 17.90 47.01 -35.05
N ASP A 660 16.87 47.46 -34.30
CA ASP A 660 16.25 47.12 -32.97
C ASP A 660 14.80 47.76 -32.97
N SER A 661 13.89 47.83 -31.98
CA SER A 661 13.84 47.56 -30.52
C SER A 661 12.38 47.45 -29.98
N ARG A 662 12.22 46.93 -28.74
CA ARG A 662 11.19 47.23 -27.68
C ARG A 662 9.71 47.53 -28.03
N GLY A 663 8.78 46.89 -27.28
CA GLY A 663 7.37 47.31 -27.09
C GLY A 663 6.67 46.46 -26.02
N GLY A 664 5.57 46.92 -25.40
CA GLY A 664 4.87 46.17 -24.34
C GLY A 664 3.53 46.77 -23.89
N ALA A 665 3.11 46.38 -22.67
CA ALA A 665 1.90 46.76 -21.92
C ALA A 665 0.61 45.89 -22.11
N GLU A 666 0.22 45.27 -20.98
CA GLU A 666 -1.12 45.12 -20.37
C GLU A 666 -2.37 44.66 -21.17
N GLY A 667 -3.19 43.83 -20.49
CA GLY A 667 -4.54 43.46 -20.92
C GLY A 667 -5.14 42.32 -20.12
N GLY A 668 -5.81 42.61 -19.00
CA GLY A 668 -6.49 41.61 -18.16
C GLY A 668 -8.01 41.83 -18.08
N GLN A 669 -8.79 40.75 -18.01
CA GLN A 669 -10.23 40.79 -17.72
C GLN A 669 -10.65 39.66 -16.77
N GLN A 670 -11.78 39.89 -16.09
CA GLN A 670 -12.32 39.03 -15.04
C GLN A 670 -13.32 38.01 -15.58
N ALA A 671 -13.48 36.90 -14.86
CA ALA A 671 -14.70 36.08 -14.91
C ALA A 671 -15.04 35.62 -13.48
N GLN A 672 -16.25 35.95 -13.02
CA GLN A 672 -16.81 35.41 -11.78
C GLN A 672 -17.68 34.18 -12.11
N SER A 673 -17.67 33.16 -11.25
CA SER A 673 -18.78 32.21 -11.15
C SER A 673 -19.00 31.84 -9.69
N SER A 674 -20.26 31.63 -9.33
CA SER A 674 -20.70 31.34 -7.96
C SER A 674 -20.42 29.90 -7.56
N ARG A 675 -20.07 29.70 -6.28
CA ARG A 675 -20.08 28.39 -5.62
C ARG A 675 -21.09 28.42 -4.48
N GLU A 676 -22.09 27.57 -4.55
CA GLU A 676 -22.85 27.12 -3.38
C GLU A 676 -22.18 25.83 -2.85
N SER A 677 -22.25 25.58 -1.54
CA SER A 677 -21.39 24.58 -0.88
C SER A 677 -22.05 23.83 0.27
N ASP A 678 -21.86 22.50 0.27
CA ASP A 678 -21.53 21.66 1.44
C ASP A 678 -22.46 21.72 2.67
N GLN A 679 -23.70 21.25 2.51
CA GLN A 679 -24.65 21.08 3.62
C GLN A 679 -24.21 20.08 4.72
N LEU A 680 -23.24 19.19 4.47
CA LEU A 680 -22.70 18.30 5.52
C LEU A 680 -21.91 19.05 6.61
N SER A 681 -21.41 20.25 6.32
CA SER A 681 -20.57 21.03 7.25
C SER A 681 -21.30 21.55 8.50
N HIS A 682 -22.64 21.53 8.50
CA HIS A 682 -23.44 22.34 9.42
C HIS A 682 -23.89 21.64 10.70
N GLN A 683 -23.77 20.31 10.80
CA GLN A 683 -24.21 19.53 11.98
C GLN A 683 -23.11 19.28 13.03
N LEU A 684 -21.84 19.54 12.72
CA LEU A 684 -20.71 19.32 13.63
C LEU A 684 -20.37 20.52 14.55
N ARG A 685 -21.15 21.61 14.51
CA ARG A 685 -20.80 22.90 15.18
C ARG A 685 -21.42 23.14 16.57
N ASN A 686 -22.24 22.22 17.09
CA ASN A 686 -23.04 22.45 18.31
C ASN A 686 -22.53 21.71 19.57
N SER A 687 -21.22 21.65 19.81
CA SER A 687 -20.70 21.42 21.17
C SER A 687 -19.26 21.94 21.37
N LYS A 688 -19.07 22.79 22.40
CA LYS A 688 -17.79 23.41 22.83
C LYS A 688 -17.07 24.28 21.76
N PRO A 689 -16.18 25.22 22.16
CA PRO A 689 -15.40 25.98 21.19
C PRO A 689 -14.47 25.06 20.40
N ALA A 690 -14.43 25.22 19.07
CA ALA A 690 -13.57 24.43 18.20
C ALA A 690 -12.10 24.56 18.63
N LEU A 691 -11.45 23.43 18.91
CA LEU A 691 -10.06 23.40 19.37
C LEU A 691 -9.14 23.81 18.21
N ILE A 692 -8.67 25.07 18.21
CA ILE A 692 -7.71 25.57 17.21
C ILE A 692 -6.32 25.02 17.55
N SER A 693 -6.11 23.75 17.25
CA SER A 693 -4.78 23.14 17.25
C SER A 693 -3.87 23.93 16.31
N ARG A 694 -2.61 24.08 16.71
CA ARG A 694 -1.56 24.69 15.89
C ARG A 694 -0.75 23.65 15.11
N ASP A 695 -0.86 22.39 15.51
CA ASP A 695 0.04 21.29 15.13
C ASP A 695 -0.67 20.28 14.22
N LEU A 696 -1.92 19.94 14.52
CA LEU A 696 -2.77 19.12 13.65
C LEU A 696 -3.03 19.82 12.30
N SER A 697 -3.25 19.04 11.23
CA SER A 697 -3.90 19.58 10.02
C SER A 697 -5.41 19.74 10.23
N ASN A 698 -6.11 20.36 9.28
CA ASN A 698 -7.59 20.36 9.27
C ASN A 698 -8.12 18.92 9.34
N ARG A 699 -7.55 18.02 8.51
CA ARG A 699 -7.84 16.58 8.55
C ARG A 699 -7.54 15.97 9.92
N GLY A 700 -6.46 16.36 10.59
CA GLY A 700 -6.13 15.90 11.95
C GLY A 700 -7.13 16.39 13.02
N ILE A 701 -7.60 17.64 12.92
CA ILE A 701 -8.65 18.19 13.80
C ILE A 701 -9.96 17.43 13.58
N ASP A 702 -10.34 17.19 12.32
CA ASP A 702 -11.54 16.44 11.96
C ASP A 702 -11.49 14.99 12.48
N ILE A 703 -10.34 14.31 12.33
CA ILE A 703 -10.09 12.96 12.89
C ILE A 703 -10.21 12.98 14.42
N SER A 704 -9.60 13.97 15.09
CA SER A 704 -9.64 14.10 16.55
C SER A 704 -11.07 14.31 17.07
N ALA A 705 -11.85 15.18 16.41
CA ALA A 705 -13.26 15.40 16.74
C ALA A 705 -14.13 14.16 16.48
N LEU A 706 -13.87 13.41 15.41
CA LEU A 706 -14.57 12.16 15.11
C LEU A 706 -14.22 11.06 16.13
N TYR A 707 -12.95 10.95 16.54
CA TYR A 707 -12.50 9.98 17.54
C TYR A 707 -13.12 10.27 18.90
N GLN A 708 -13.08 11.53 19.35
CA GLN A 708 -13.77 11.98 20.57
C GLN A 708 -15.26 11.62 20.53
N SER A 709 -15.98 11.98 19.45
CA SER A 709 -17.43 11.80 19.36
C SER A 709 -17.90 10.34 19.19
N ASN A 710 -17.04 9.41 18.78
CA ASN A 710 -17.38 7.99 18.67
C ASN A 710 -16.85 7.13 19.83
N PHE A 711 -15.83 7.58 20.56
CA PHE A 711 -15.11 6.75 21.54
C PHE A 711 -14.86 7.39 22.91
N GLN A 712 -15.27 8.64 23.18
CA GLN A 712 -15.15 9.25 24.53
C GLN A 712 -15.67 8.29 25.63
N ASP A 713 -16.80 7.64 25.38
CA ASP A 713 -17.45 6.75 26.33
C ASP A 713 -16.73 5.39 26.48
N HIS A 714 -16.07 4.91 25.42
CA HIS A 714 -15.17 3.74 25.49
C HIS A 714 -13.89 4.08 26.27
N ILE A 715 -13.34 5.28 26.07
CA ILE A 715 -12.17 5.78 26.79
C ILE A 715 -12.49 5.93 28.29
N ALA A 716 -13.68 6.47 28.63
CA ALA A 716 -14.16 6.52 30.02
C ALA A 716 -14.34 5.12 30.63
N TYR A 717 -14.90 4.17 29.88
CA TYR A 717 -15.04 2.76 30.29
C TYR A 717 -13.70 2.08 30.54
N GLN A 718 -12.68 2.29 29.69
CA GLN A 718 -11.34 1.71 29.87
C GLN A 718 -10.60 2.30 31.08
N GLY A 719 -10.93 3.54 31.49
CA GLY A 719 -10.36 4.19 32.67
C GLY A 719 -11.07 3.88 33.99
N ASP A 720 -12.29 3.35 33.96
CA ASP A 720 -13.15 3.10 35.13
C ASP A 720 -14.09 1.90 34.87
N LYS A 721 -13.49 0.73 34.67
CA LYS A 721 -14.18 -0.53 34.30
C LYS A 721 -14.82 -1.20 35.52
N TYR A 722 -15.97 -1.87 35.34
CA TYR A 722 -16.55 -2.75 36.35
C TYR A 722 -15.90 -4.14 36.38
N ASP A 723 -15.35 -4.48 37.53
CA ASP A 723 -14.78 -5.79 37.88
C ASP A 723 -14.99 -6.07 39.39
N GLU A 724 -14.26 -7.06 39.93
CA GLU A 724 -14.40 -7.51 41.33
C GLU A 724 -13.74 -6.53 42.34
N ASP A 725 -12.74 -5.76 41.91
CA ASP A 725 -12.09 -4.72 42.73
C ASP A 725 -12.81 -3.36 42.60
N ASN A 726 -13.38 -3.06 41.42
CA ASN A 726 -14.14 -1.83 41.14
C ASN A 726 -15.64 -2.07 40.87
N ILE A 727 -16.37 -2.43 41.93
CA ILE A 727 -17.84 -2.65 41.86
C ILE A 727 -18.67 -1.38 41.52
N LEU A 728 -18.04 -0.20 41.50
CA LEU A 728 -18.68 1.07 41.15
C LEU A 728 -18.38 1.54 39.71
N GLY A 729 -17.44 0.89 39.02
CA GLY A 729 -17.07 1.23 37.64
C GLY A 729 -18.18 1.00 36.62
N PHE A 730 -17.94 1.44 35.38
CA PHE A 730 -18.85 1.31 34.24
C PHE A 730 -19.05 -0.16 33.81
N ILE A 731 -20.31 -0.56 33.66
CA ILE A 731 -20.68 -1.77 32.91
C ILE A 731 -21.05 -1.36 31.48
N ASN A 732 -20.52 -2.06 30.49
CA ASN A 732 -20.71 -1.74 29.08
C ASN A 732 -21.45 -2.86 28.33
N LEU A 733 -22.77 -2.69 28.20
CA LEU A 733 -23.65 -3.47 27.34
C LEU A 733 -23.86 -2.79 25.97
N GLY A 734 -23.22 -1.64 25.74
CA GLY A 734 -23.17 -0.94 24.46
C GLY A 734 -22.14 -1.53 23.49
N LEU A 735 -21.09 -2.21 23.97
CA LEU A 735 -20.10 -2.94 23.17
C LEU A 735 -20.66 -4.26 22.63
N ASN A 736 -20.27 -4.61 21.40
CA ASN A 736 -20.67 -5.85 20.73
C ASN A 736 -19.59 -6.93 20.91
N GLU A 737 -19.63 -7.65 22.03
CA GLU A 737 -18.67 -8.69 22.41
C GLU A 737 -19.40 -9.87 23.06
N ASN A 738 -18.94 -11.10 22.81
CA ASN A 738 -19.42 -12.30 23.49
C ASN A 738 -18.41 -12.71 24.57
N LYS A 739 -18.79 -12.56 25.85
CA LYS A 739 -17.95 -12.89 27.01
C LYS A 739 -18.46 -14.14 27.75
N LEU A 740 -19.48 -14.82 27.24
CA LEU A 740 -20.12 -15.97 27.90
C LEU A 740 -19.26 -17.24 27.90
N CYS A 741 -18.35 -17.40 26.94
CA CYS A 741 -17.48 -18.59 26.81
C CYS A 741 -15.98 -18.25 26.89
N ILE A 742 -15.64 -17.13 27.52
CA ILE A 742 -14.26 -16.64 27.63
C ILE A 742 -13.36 -17.58 28.45
N ASP A 743 -13.94 -18.27 29.43
CA ASP A 743 -13.35 -19.38 30.18
C ASP A 743 -12.85 -20.52 29.28
N LEU A 744 -13.71 -21.02 28.37
CA LEU A 744 -13.39 -22.09 27.44
C LEU A 744 -12.29 -21.67 26.45
N LEU A 745 -12.33 -20.42 25.99
CA LEU A 745 -11.33 -19.86 25.08
C LEU A 745 -9.97 -19.67 25.76
N ILE A 746 -9.95 -19.19 27.01
CA ILE A 746 -8.73 -19.09 27.82
C ILE A 746 -8.13 -20.47 28.06
N GLU A 747 -8.94 -21.47 28.41
CA GLU A 747 -8.48 -22.86 28.56
C GLU A 747 -7.88 -23.38 27.25
N ARG A 748 -8.60 -23.25 26.13
CA ARG A 748 -8.14 -23.74 24.82
C ARG A 748 -6.88 -23.04 24.31
N LEU A 749 -6.74 -21.73 24.50
CA LEU A 749 -5.62 -20.93 24.02
C LEU A 749 -4.35 -21.04 24.90
N ARG A 750 -4.49 -21.51 26.15
CA ARG A 750 -3.38 -21.83 27.07
C ARG A 750 -2.80 -23.24 26.86
N ARG A 751 -3.47 -24.14 26.12
CA ARG A 751 -2.95 -25.49 25.81
C ARG A 751 -1.58 -25.43 25.11
N SER A 752 -0.77 -26.48 25.26
CA SER A 752 0.63 -26.50 24.79
C SER A 752 0.78 -26.42 23.27
N ASP A 753 -0.19 -26.91 22.50
CA ASP A 753 -0.20 -26.82 21.03
C ASP A 753 -0.34 -25.37 20.52
N MET A 754 -0.78 -24.45 21.38
CA MET A 754 -0.97 -23.03 21.07
C MET A 754 0.27 -22.16 21.32
N ASN A 755 1.38 -22.68 21.85
CA ASN A 755 2.61 -21.91 22.11
C ASN A 755 3.78 -22.28 21.18
N TYR A 756 3.47 -22.58 19.93
CA TYR A 756 4.48 -22.86 18.91
C TYR A 756 5.03 -21.56 18.29
N ILE A 757 6.35 -21.42 18.28
CA ILE A 757 7.11 -20.35 17.62
C ILE A 757 8.06 -21.00 16.60
N ASN A 758 8.21 -20.40 15.42
CA ASN A 758 9.24 -20.78 14.46
C ASN A 758 9.74 -19.57 13.67
N ASP A 759 10.80 -19.77 12.88
CA ASP A 759 11.45 -18.71 12.08
C ASP A 759 10.47 -17.92 11.21
N ASP A 760 9.54 -18.58 10.51
CA ASP A 760 8.65 -17.95 9.53
C ASP A 760 7.52 -17.14 10.21
N LEU A 761 7.12 -17.47 11.43
CA LEU A 761 6.19 -16.64 12.24
C LEU A 761 6.86 -15.37 12.79
N LEU A 762 8.19 -15.31 12.80
CA LEU A 762 8.98 -14.16 13.25
C LEU A 762 9.42 -13.24 12.10
N GLN A 763 9.32 -13.70 10.84
CA GLN A 763 9.61 -12.95 9.60
C GLN A 763 8.36 -12.22 9.05
N TYR A 764 8.53 -11.34 8.05
CA TYR A 764 7.39 -10.74 7.35
C TYR A 764 6.55 -11.82 6.59
N PRO A 765 5.21 -11.80 6.69
CA PRO A 765 4.32 -12.76 6.00
C PRO A 765 4.07 -12.39 4.52
N ASP A 766 3.38 -13.27 3.79
CA ASP A 766 2.57 -12.85 2.62
C ASP A 766 1.61 -11.75 3.10
N TRP A 767 1.53 -10.62 2.39
CA TRP A 767 0.67 -9.50 2.79
C TRP A 767 -0.83 -9.87 2.79
N ARG A 768 -1.23 -10.97 2.14
CA ARG A 768 -2.58 -11.53 2.25
C ARG A 768 -2.82 -12.37 3.51
N GLY A 769 -1.80 -12.55 4.36
CA GLY A 769 -1.79 -13.53 5.45
C GLY A 769 -1.11 -14.84 5.04
N HIS A 770 -0.56 -15.56 6.03
CA HIS A 770 0.15 -16.82 5.79
C HIS A 770 -0.78 -17.86 5.13
N ALA A 771 -0.24 -18.61 4.16
CA ALA A 771 -0.98 -19.64 3.42
C ALA A 771 -1.72 -20.64 4.34
N PHE A 772 -1.06 -21.11 5.41
CA PHE A 772 -1.66 -22.06 6.38
C PHE A 772 -2.94 -21.52 7.06
N LEU A 773 -3.08 -20.19 7.21
CA LEU A 773 -4.27 -19.58 7.78
C LEU A 773 -5.32 -19.32 6.68
N ARG A 774 -4.90 -18.90 5.48
CA ARG A 774 -5.82 -18.73 4.34
C ARG A 774 -6.48 -20.04 3.93
N GLU A 775 -5.71 -21.12 3.87
CA GLU A 775 -6.19 -22.49 3.74
C GLU A 775 -7.21 -22.86 4.81
N GLU A 776 -6.91 -22.55 6.08
CA GLU A 776 -7.80 -22.97 7.16
C GLU A 776 -9.08 -22.15 7.22
N VAL A 777 -9.01 -20.84 6.98
CA VAL A 777 -10.18 -19.98 6.80
C VAL A 777 -11.05 -20.47 5.64
N ALA A 778 -10.45 -20.86 4.51
CA ALA A 778 -11.20 -21.43 3.39
C ALA A 778 -11.92 -22.73 3.77
N ARG A 779 -11.25 -23.68 4.46
CA ARG A 779 -11.87 -24.91 4.99
C ARG A 779 -12.93 -24.63 6.07
N PHE A 780 -12.73 -23.60 6.87
CA PHE A 780 -13.63 -23.21 7.96
C PHE A 780 -14.94 -22.64 7.40
N LEU A 781 -14.84 -21.64 6.53
CA LEU A 781 -15.99 -21.06 5.83
C LEU A 781 -16.70 -22.11 4.96
N THR A 782 -15.96 -22.97 4.23
CA THR A 782 -16.58 -24.09 3.48
C THR A 782 -17.52 -24.92 4.35
N HIS A 783 -17.06 -25.30 5.55
CA HIS A 783 -17.83 -26.14 6.47
C HIS A 783 -19.00 -25.38 7.12
N TYR A 784 -18.73 -24.29 7.85
CA TYR A 784 -19.74 -23.64 8.67
C TYR A 784 -20.73 -22.78 7.87
N CYS A 785 -20.30 -22.19 6.75
CA CYS A 785 -21.21 -21.55 5.80
C CYS A 785 -21.98 -22.57 4.95
N LYS A 786 -21.63 -23.86 5.00
CA LYS A 786 -22.20 -24.94 4.18
C LYS A 786 -22.09 -24.63 2.67
N ALA A 787 -20.87 -24.27 2.24
CA ALA A 787 -20.60 -23.99 0.84
C ALA A 787 -20.75 -25.26 -0.03
N PRO A 788 -21.25 -25.15 -1.27
CA PRO A 788 -21.46 -26.31 -2.15
C PRO A 788 -20.13 -26.93 -2.63
N GLU A 789 -19.05 -26.15 -2.69
CA GLU A 789 -17.72 -26.57 -3.09
C GLU A 789 -16.66 -26.05 -2.10
N GLN A 790 -15.48 -26.67 -2.10
CA GLN A 790 -14.34 -26.23 -1.29
C GLN A 790 -13.83 -24.88 -1.78
N LEU A 791 -13.92 -23.85 -0.93
CA LEU A 791 -13.48 -22.49 -1.24
C LEU A 791 -11.96 -22.44 -1.51
N ASP A 792 -11.54 -21.61 -2.47
CA ASP A 792 -10.14 -21.43 -2.88
C ASP A 792 -9.40 -20.53 -1.87
N PRO A 793 -8.26 -20.97 -1.28
CA PRO A 793 -7.50 -20.16 -0.34
C PRO A 793 -6.81 -18.94 -0.96
N GLU A 794 -6.59 -18.90 -2.28
CA GLU A 794 -6.03 -17.72 -2.96
C GLU A 794 -7.08 -16.60 -3.15
N ASN A 795 -8.36 -16.90 -2.93
CA ASN A 795 -9.47 -15.95 -2.85
C ASN A 795 -9.66 -15.35 -1.44
N VAL A 796 -8.86 -15.79 -0.45
CA VAL A 796 -8.88 -15.34 0.95
C VAL A 796 -7.83 -14.23 1.18
N VAL A 797 -8.18 -13.19 1.93
CA VAL A 797 -7.24 -12.14 2.37
C VAL A 797 -7.47 -11.81 3.85
N VAL A 798 -6.44 -11.89 4.68
CA VAL A 798 -6.50 -11.71 6.14
C VAL A 798 -5.85 -10.39 6.57
N LEU A 799 -6.58 -9.57 7.34
CA LEU A 799 -6.16 -8.25 7.85
C LEU A 799 -6.57 -8.06 9.33
N ASN A 800 -6.12 -6.99 9.99
CA ASN A 800 -6.34 -6.69 11.41
C ASN A 800 -7.81 -6.66 11.91
N SER A 801 -8.82 -6.51 11.06
CA SER A 801 -10.25 -6.56 11.44
C SER A 801 -11.15 -6.57 10.22
N CYS A 802 -12.42 -6.95 10.37
CA CYS A 802 -13.41 -6.72 9.31
C CYS A 802 -13.63 -5.23 8.98
N ALA A 803 -13.36 -4.31 9.91
CA ALA A 803 -13.31 -2.88 9.60
C ALA A 803 -12.13 -2.55 8.66
N SER A 804 -10.95 -3.13 8.86
CA SER A 804 -9.82 -3.02 7.92
C SER A 804 -10.14 -3.66 6.57
N VAL A 805 -10.87 -4.77 6.52
CA VAL A 805 -11.32 -5.38 5.25
C VAL A 805 -12.33 -4.48 4.53
N PHE A 806 -13.34 -3.95 5.22
CA PHE A 806 -14.31 -3.01 4.65
C PHE A 806 -13.65 -1.71 4.15
N LEU A 807 -12.68 -1.19 4.90
CA LEU A 807 -11.88 -0.03 4.48
C LEU A 807 -11.18 -0.32 3.15
N THR A 808 -10.47 -1.43 3.09
CA THR A 808 -9.59 -1.74 1.95
C THR A 808 -10.40 -2.13 0.72
N LEU A 809 -11.54 -2.81 0.87
CA LEU A 809 -12.56 -2.93 -0.19
C LEU A 809 -13.04 -1.56 -0.69
N THR A 810 -13.45 -0.65 0.20
CA THR A 810 -13.96 0.67 -0.23
C THR A 810 -12.86 1.57 -0.82
N MET A 811 -11.59 1.39 -0.46
CA MET A 811 -10.45 2.02 -1.15
C MET A 811 -10.27 1.50 -2.59
N VAL A 812 -10.50 0.20 -2.80
CA VAL A 812 -10.22 -0.53 -4.05
C VAL A 812 -11.37 -0.46 -5.07
N LEU A 813 -12.62 -0.40 -4.58
CA LEU A 813 -13.84 -0.42 -5.41
C LEU A 813 -14.43 0.98 -5.70
N CYS A 814 -14.10 1.98 -4.88
CA CYS A 814 -14.58 3.36 -5.04
C CYS A 814 -13.45 4.35 -5.30
N ASP A 815 -13.76 5.42 -6.05
CA ASP A 815 -13.01 6.67 -6.01
C ASP A 815 -13.57 7.57 -4.87
N PRO A 816 -12.84 8.58 -4.35
CA PRO A 816 -13.38 9.50 -3.35
C PRO A 816 -14.65 10.22 -3.85
N GLY A 817 -15.75 10.15 -3.10
CA GLY A 817 -17.06 10.66 -3.51
C GLY A 817 -17.94 9.69 -4.33
N ASP A 818 -17.46 8.49 -4.65
CA ASP A 818 -18.35 7.36 -4.96
C ASP A 818 -19.10 6.93 -3.68
N ALA A 819 -20.22 6.24 -3.85
CA ALA A 819 -21.13 5.88 -2.77
C ALA A 819 -21.45 4.37 -2.68
N PHE A 820 -21.80 3.90 -1.48
CA PHE A 820 -22.44 2.61 -1.23
C PHE A 820 -23.84 2.81 -0.65
N LEU A 821 -24.81 1.97 -1.06
CA LEU A 821 -26.07 1.82 -0.34
C LEU A 821 -25.83 1.05 0.97
N ILE A 822 -26.49 1.45 2.06
CA ILE A 822 -26.51 0.69 3.32
C ILE A 822 -27.87 0.80 4.02
N PRO A 823 -28.54 -0.33 4.38
CA PRO A 823 -29.79 -0.30 5.14
C PRO A 823 -29.61 0.29 6.55
N THR A 824 -30.56 1.10 7.03
CA THR A 824 -30.55 1.63 8.42
C THR A 824 -31.64 1.00 9.27
N PRO A 825 -31.40 0.64 10.54
CA PRO A 825 -30.17 0.90 11.31
C PRO A 825 -28.98 -0.02 10.94
N PHE A 826 -27.75 0.50 11.10
CA PHE A 826 -26.48 -0.21 10.88
C PHE A 826 -25.39 0.23 11.86
N SER A 827 -24.33 -0.58 12.03
CA SER A 827 -23.21 -0.29 12.94
C SER A 827 -22.42 0.98 12.59
N SER A 828 -22.20 1.86 13.56
CA SER A 828 -21.44 3.12 13.41
C SER A 828 -20.00 2.93 12.91
N SER A 829 -19.42 1.74 13.10
CA SER A 829 -18.12 1.31 12.57
C SER A 829 -17.97 1.56 11.07
N PHE A 830 -19.02 1.34 10.27
CA PHE A 830 -18.98 1.58 8.83
C PHE A 830 -18.83 3.07 8.50
N SER A 831 -19.55 3.96 9.22
CA SER A 831 -19.43 5.41 9.03
C SER A 831 -18.05 5.93 9.38
N LEU A 832 -17.48 5.50 10.52
CA LEU A 832 -16.12 5.84 10.94
C LEU A 832 -15.09 5.40 9.89
N THR A 833 -15.20 4.16 9.44
CA THR A 833 -14.24 3.53 8.52
C THR A 833 -14.24 4.20 7.14
N SER A 834 -15.42 4.49 6.60
CA SER A 834 -15.54 5.25 5.34
C SER A 834 -14.98 6.67 5.45
N TYR A 835 -15.05 7.30 6.62
CA TYR A 835 -14.57 8.67 6.82
C TYR A 835 -13.04 8.77 6.91
N LEU A 836 -12.41 7.97 7.76
CA LEU A 836 -10.98 8.13 8.12
C LEU A 836 -10.03 8.09 6.91
N TYR A 837 -10.33 7.25 5.91
CA TYR A 837 -9.44 7.01 4.78
C TYR A 837 -10.15 6.96 3.42
N SER A 838 -11.20 6.15 3.24
CA SER A 838 -11.72 5.86 1.89
C SER A 838 -12.56 6.97 1.28
N LYS A 839 -13.14 7.87 2.08
CA LYS A 839 -13.97 9.01 1.64
C LYS A 839 -15.11 8.58 0.70
N VAL A 840 -15.73 7.46 1.05
CA VAL A 840 -16.89 6.88 0.36
C VAL A 840 -18.16 7.31 1.08
N GLU A 841 -19.15 7.77 0.33
CA GLU A 841 -20.44 8.16 0.92
C GLU A 841 -21.30 6.94 1.23
N LEU A 842 -22.01 6.97 2.37
CA LEU A 842 -22.98 5.95 2.75
C LEU A 842 -24.39 6.48 2.52
N ILE A 843 -25.08 5.94 1.51
CA ILE A 843 -26.45 6.30 1.16
C ILE A 843 -27.39 5.41 1.96
N HIS A 844 -28.04 6.01 2.94
CA HIS A 844 -28.93 5.34 3.90
C HIS A 844 -30.23 4.86 3.23
N VAL A 845 -30.42 3.55 3.16
CA VAL A 845 -31.68 2.91 2.75
C VAL A 845 -32.55 2.80 3.99
N HIS A 846 -33.42 3.79 4.21
CA HIS A 846 -34.14 3.91 5.47
C HIS A 846 -35.26 2.88 5.63
N LEU A 847 -35.14 2.08 6.68
CA LEU A 847 -36.15 1.14 7.16
C LEU A 847 -36.91 1.77 8.36
N GLN A 848 -38.11 1.26 8.66
CA GLN A 848 -39.02 1.81 9.67
C GLN A 848 -39.59 0.68 10.53
N SER A 849 -39.88 0.92 11.81
CA SER A 849 -40.47 -0.10 12.70
C SER A 849 -41.94 -0.41 12.39
N GLU A 850 -42.63 0.49 11.70
CA GLU A 850 -44.08 0.42 11.47
C GLU A 850 -44.45 -0.69 10.46
N ILE A 851 -45.23 -1.65 10.95
CA ILE A 851 -45.81 -2.75 10.14
C ILE A 851 -46.97 -2.19 9.32
N THR A 852 -46.98 -2.46 8.02
CA THR A 852 -47.98 -1.99 7.05
C THR A 852 -48.19 -3.05 5.97
N GLU A 853 -49.14 -2.86 5.03
CA GLU A 853 -49.28 -3.76 3.87
C GLU A 853 -48.00 -3.90 3.02
N ALA A 854 -47.06 -2.93 3.11
CA ALA A 854 -45.76 -2.94 2.44
C ALA A 854 -44.57 -3.29 3.36
N ASN A 855 -44.79 -3.41 4.68
CA ASN A 855 -43.80 -3.84 5.68
C ASN A 855 -44.42 -4.98 6.50
N THR A 856 -44.21 -6.24 6.10
CA THR A 856 -44.75 -7.38 6.86
C THR A 856 -44.01 -7.62 8.19
N GLN A 857 -42.84 -7.00 8.38
CA GLN A 857 -42.06 -7.04 9.63
C GLN A 857 -41.43 -5.66 9.94
N PRO A 858 -41.16 -5.35 11.23
CA PRO A 858 -40.44 -4.13 11.61
C PRO A 858 -39.05 -4.07 10.97
N PHE A 859 -38.67 -2.90 10.46
CA PHE A 859 -37.40 -2.63 9.79
C PHE A 859 -37.07 -3.55 8.59
N GLN A 860 -38.08 -4.18 7.96
CA GLN A 860 -37.87 -5.05 6.80
C GLN A 860 -37.21 -4.32 5.61
N LEU A 861 -36.13 -4.88 5.06
CA LEU A 861 -35.55 -4.46 3.77
C LEU A 861 -36.37 -5.02 2.60
N THR A 862 -36.54 -4.23 1.52
CA THR A 862 -37.20 -4.66 0.29
C THR A 862 -36.50 -4.07 -0.93
N VAL A 863 -36.64 -4.72 -2.10
CA VAL A 863 -36.05 -4.22 -3.36
C VAL A 863 -36.58 -2.84 -3.73
N ASP A 864 -37.86 -2.52 -3.48
CA ASP A 864 -38.42 -1.18 -3.76
C ASP A 864 -37.73 -0.07 -2.96
N LYS A 865 -37.29 -0.35 -1.73
CA LYS A 865 -36.51 0.61 -0.90
C LYS A 865 -35.12 0.82 -1.48
N LEU A 866 -34.49 -0.23 -2.01
CA LEU A 866 -33.20 -0.17 -2.71
C LEU A 866 -33.31 0.61 -4.03
N GLU A 867 -34.34 0.34 -4.85
CA GLU A 867 -34.64 1.06 -6.09
C GLU A 867 -34.90 2.55 -5.83
N LYS A 868 -35.71 2.88 -4.82
CA LYS A 868 -35.96 4.26 -4.41
C LYS A 868 -34.66 4.97 -4.01
N ALA A 869 -33.80 4.32 -3.21
CA ALA A 869 -32.51 4.89 -2.84
C ALA A 869 -31.60 5.11 -4.07
N MET A 870 -31.62 4.21 -5.06
CA MET A 870 -30.90 4.41 -6.33
C MET A 870 -31.45 5.57 -7.16
N VAL A 871 -32.77 5.79 -7.17
CA VAL A 871 -33.39 6.95 -7.84
C VAL A 871 -33.00 8.25 -7.15
N GLU A 872 -33.04 8.29 -5.82
CA GLU A 872 -32.60 9.46 -5.04
C GLU A 872 -31.09 9.75 -5.21
N ALA A 873 -30.24 8.72 -5.25
CA ALA A 873 -28.81 8.85 -5.54
C ALA A 873 -28.55 9.41 -6.95
N LYS A 874 -29.23 8.86 -7.96
CA LYS A 874 -29.15 9.34 -9.36
C LYS A 874 -29.62 10.79 -9.50
N PHE A 875 -30.68 11.19 -8.78
CA PHE A 875 -31.14 12.59 -8.73
C PHE A 875 -30.08 13.52 -8.10
N LYS A 876 -29.43 13.08 -7.03
CA LYS A 876 -28.30 13.79 -6.38
C LYS A 876 -26.98 13.71 -7.17
N LYS A 877 -26.95 13.00 -8.30
CA LYS A 877 -25.76 12.71 -9.13
C LYS A 877 -24.65 11.93 -8.41
N GLN A 878 -24.99 11.20 -7.34
CA GLN A 878 -24.06 10.35 -6.61
C GLN A 878 -23.75 9.07 -7.41
N LYS A 879 -22.47 8.73 -7.57
CA LYS A 879 -22.02 7.53 -8.27
C LYS A 879 -22.00 6.34 -7.31
N VAL A 880 -23.11 5.61 -7.26
CA VAL A 880 -23.21 4.38 -6.45
C VAL A 880 -22.37 3.27 -7.10
N ARG A 881 -21.47 2.66 -6.32
CA ARG A 881 -20.63 1.51 -6.72
C ARG A 881 -21.03 0.20 -6.06
N GLY A 882 -21.77 0.23 -4.96
CA GLY A 882 -22.13 -0.98 -4.26
C GLY A 882 -23.26 -0.89 -3.23
N LEU A 883 -23.51 -2.02 -2.58
CA LEU A 883 -24.47 -2.28 -1.52
C LEU A 883 -23.76 -2.99 -0.36
N VAL A 884 -24.01 -2.56 0.87
CA VAL A 884 -23.57 -3.26 2.10
C VAL A 884 -24.75 -4.00 2.71
N LEU A 885 -24.57 -5.29 3.00
CA LEU A 885 -25.51 -6.12 3.75
C LEU A 885 -24.80 -6.64 5.02
N ILE A 886 -25.57 -6.84 6.09
CA ILE A 886 -25.10 -7.33 7.39
C ILE A 886 -26.05 -8.46 7.81
N ASN A 887 -25.52 -9.64 8.11
CA ASN A 887 -26.26 -10.91 8.25
C ASN A 887 -25.65 -11.74 9.41
N SER A 888 -26.24 -11.81 10.61
CA SER A 888 -27.44 -11.10 11.08
C SER A 888 -27.24 -9.58 11.11
N ASN A 889 -28.31 -8.82 10.95
CA ASN A 889 -28.27 -7.36 10.95
C ASN A 889 -27.78 -6.81 12.31
N ASN A 890 -26.90 -5.81 12.28
CA ASN A 890 -26.48 -5.08 13.48
C ASN A 890 -27.05 -3.66 13.45
N PRO A 891 -28.13 -3.35 14.19
CA PRO A 891 -28.45 -3.88 15.51
C PRO A 891 -29.73 -4.76 15.62
N LEU A 892 -30.36 -5.18 14.53
CA LEU A 892 -31.70 -5.85 14.57
C LEU A 892 -31.68 -7.36 14.85
N GLU A 893 -30.56 -8.04 14.62
CA GLU A 893 -30.33 -9.50 14.61
C GLU A 893 -31.19 -10.36 13.65
N ASP A 894 -31.95 -9.72 12.75
CA ASP A 894 -32.57 -10.34 11.58
C ASP A 894 -31.55 -11.09 10.71
N ILE A 895 -31.86 -12.33 10.32
CA ILE A 895 -31.08 -13.15 9.38
C ILE A 895 -31.86 -13.17 8.06
N TYR A 896 -31.26 -12.64 6.99
CA TYR A 896 -31.93 -12.60 5.69
C TYR A 896 -32.27 -14.01 5.19
N SER A 897 -33.47 -14.18 4.64
CA SER A 897 -33.84 -15.42 3.99
C SER A 897 -33.00 -15.65 2.73
N ARG A 898 -32.82 -16.92 2.33
CA ARG A 898 -32.14 -17.30 1.08
C ARG A 898 -32.73 -16.61 -0.16
N ASP A 899 -34.05 -16.44 -0.20
CA ASP A 899 -34.73 -15.77 -1.31
C ASP A 899 -34.51 -14.24 -1.25
N SER A 900 -34.58 -13.63 -0.07
CA SER A 900 -34.27 -12.20 0.12
C SER A 900 -32.84 -11.86 -0.28
N LEU A 901 -31.85 -12.67 0.12
CA LEU A 901 -30.46 -12.51 -0.32
C LEU A 901 -30.35 -12.58 -1.86
N LYS A 902 -31.04 -13.53 -2.49
CA LYS A 902 -31.07 -13.67 -3.95
C LYS A 902 -31.70 -12.45 -4.63
N GLU A 903 -32.78 -11.91 -4.10
CA GLU A 903 -33.41 -10.67 -4.60
C GLU A 903 -32.48 -9.45 -4.50
N TYR A 904 -31.76 -9.30 -3.38
CA TYR A 904 -30.81 -8.19 -3.19
C TYR A 904 -29.58 -8.32 -4.12
N LEU A 905 -29.08 -9.54 -4.33
CA LEU A 905 -27.99 -9.83 -5.27
C LEU A 905 -28.42 -9.61 -6.73
N GLU A 906 -29.64 -10.00 -7.11
CA GLU A 906 -30.20 -9.71 -8.44
C GLU A 906 -30.45 -8.21 -8.64
N PHE A 907 -30.92 -7.49 -7.62
CA PHE A 907 -30.97 -6.02 -7.64
C PHE A 907 -29.58 -5.41 -7.89
N ALA A 908 -28.56 -5.86 -7.15
CA ALA A 908 -27.20 -5.36 -7.29
C ALA A 908 -26.66 -5.59 -8.71
N ARG A 909 -26.80 -6.82 -9.22
CA ARG A 909 -26.43 -7.21 -10.59
C ARG A 909 -27.14 -6.38 -11.66
N ARG A 910 -28.43 -6.02 -11.46
CA ARG A 910 -29.19 -5.15 -12.39
C ARG A 910 -28.69 -3.69 -12.42
N HIS A 911 -27.94 -3.25 -11.42
CA HIS A 911 -27.37 -1.90 -11.34
C HIS A 911 -25.84 -1.86 -11.38
N ASP A 912 -25.18 -2.97 -11.76
CA ASP A 912 -23.72 -3.11 -11.81
C ASP A 912 -23.00 -2.90 -10.46
N LEU A 913 -23.69 -3.20 -9.35
CA LEU A 913 -23.21 -2.91 -7.99
C LEU A 913 -22.38 -4.06 -7.40
N HIS A 914 -21.29 -3.70 -6.72
CA HIS A 914 -20.58 -4.60 -5.80
C HIS A 914 -21.41 -4.82 -4.53
N VAL A 915 -21.40 -6.03 -3.98
CA VAL A 915 -22.08 -6.36 -2.72
C VAL A 915 -21.05 -6.80 -1.70
N ILE A 916 -20.97 -6.07 -0.58
CA ILE A 916 -20.17 -6.45 0.58
C ILE A 916 -21.13 -7.02 1.62
N ILE A 917 -20.93 -8.26 2.03
CA ILE A 917 -21.79 -8.98 2.96
C ILE A 917 -20.97 -9.30 4.22
N ASP A 918 -21.35 -8.68 5.33
CA ASP A 918 -20.84 -8.96 6.67
C ASP A 918 -21.60 -10.16 7.25
N GLU A 919 -20.89 -11.28 7.45
CA GLU A 919 -21.43 -12.50 8.05
C GLU A 919 -20.72 -12.87 9.37
N ILE A 920 -20.13 -11.90 10.07
CA ILE A 920 -19.35 -12.12 11.31
C ILE A 920 -20.16 -12.86 12.39
N CYS A 921 -21.48 -12.64 12.43
CA CYS A 921 -22.40 -13.27 13.38
C CYS A 921 -22.83 -14.73 13.04
N MET A 922 -22.30 -15.36 11.98
CA MET A 922 -22.78 -16.68 11.50
C MET A 922 -22.77 -17.83 12.53
N LEU A 923 -21.90 -17.76 13.55
CA LEU A 923 -21.81 -18.76 14.64
C LEU A 923 -22.58 -18.35 15.91
N SER A 924 -23.26 -17.21 15.89
CA SER A 924 -23.98 -16.65 17.04
C SER A 924 -25.48 -16.99 17.04
N VAL A 925 -25.93 -17.94 16.21
CA VAL A 925 -27.33 -18.38 16.17
C VAL A 925 -27.59 -19.40 17.29
N PHE A 926 -28.58 -19.13 18.13
CA PHE A 926 -28.87 -19.93 19.32
C PHE A 926 -30.33 -20.45 19.36
N ASP A 927 -31.20 -20.03 18.44
CA ASP A 927 -32.47 -20.73 18.18
C ASP A 927 -32.30 -21.72 17.02
N GLU A 928 -32.37 -23.01 17.35
CA GLU A 928 -32.22 -24.12 16.39
C GLU A 928 -33.32 -24.16 15.32
N SER A 929 -34.43 -23.42 15.49
CA SER A 929 -35.48 -23.29 14.47
C SER A 929 -35.14 -22.27 13.37
N ILE A 930 -34.12 -21.42 13.57
CA ILE A 930 -33.73 -20.36 12.64
C ILE A 930 -32.44 -20.76 11.89
N PRO A 931 -32.50 -21.13 10.60
CA PRO A 931 -31.30 -21.46 9.83
C PRO A 931 -30.53 -20.20 9.43
N PHE A 932 -29.23 -20.13 9.77
CA PHE A 932 -28.34 -19.11 9.19
C PHE A 932 -28.17 -19.35 7.68
N ASN A 933 -28.59 -18.39 6.87
CA ASN A 933 -28.40 -18.43 5.41
C ASN A 933 -27.15 -17.63 5.06
N SER A 934 -25.98 -18.29 5.02
CA SER A 934 -24.78 -17.67 4.45
C SER A 934 -24.95 -17.51 2.94
N VAL A 935 -24.51 -16.37 2.38
CA VAL A 935 -24.41 -16.20 0.92
C VAL A 935 -23.48 -17.25 0.27
N LEU A 936 -22.49 -17.76 0.99
CA LEU A 936 -21.59 -18.82 0.49
C LEU A 936 -22.28 -20.19 0.37
N SER A 937 -23.47 -20.36 0.94
CA SER A 937 -24.29 -21.58 0.81
C SER A 937 -25.07 -21.69 -0.51
N MET A 938 -24.97 -20.69 -1.39
CA MET A 938 -25.72 -20.61 -2.64
C MET A 938 -25.01 -21.37 -3.77
N GLU A 939 -25.71 -22.31 -4.42
CA GLU A 939 -25.21 -23.08 -5.58
C GLU A 939 -24.80 -22.21 -6.78
N SER A 940 -25.36 -21.01 -6.88
CA SER A 940 -25.01 -20.03 -7.91
C SER A 940 -25.30 -18.62 -7.39
N LEU A 941 -24.30 -17.74 -7.49
CA LEU A 941 -24.41 -16.31 -7.17
C LEU A 941 -24.75 -15.53 -8.46
N PRO A 942 -25.66 -14.54 -8.41
CA PRO A 942 -25.97 -13.71 -9.57
C PRO A 942 -24.75 -13.01 -10.18
N ASP A 943 -23.80 -12.59 -9.35
CA ASP A 943 -22.45 -12.20 -9.77
C ASP A 943 -21.42 -12.62 -8.70
N PRO A 944 -20.62 -13.68 -8.92
CA PRO A 944 -19.61 -14.14 -7.95
C PRO A 944 -18.38 -13.22 -7.88
N ASN A 945 -18.10 -12.42 -8.91
CA ASN A 945 -16.96 -11.50 -8.97
C ASN A 945 -17.25 -10.15 -8.30
N ARG A 946 -18.53 -9.80 -8.15
CA ARG A 946 -18.99 -8.60 -7.43
C ARG A 946 -19.57 -8.88 -6.05
N THR A 947 -19.70 -10.14 -5.66
CA THR A 947 -20.08 -10.54 -4.30
C THR A 947 -18.82 -10.78 -3.45
N HIS A 948 -18.72 -10.07 -2.33
CA HIS A 948 -17.58 -10.08 -1.42
C HIS A 948 -18.05 -10.36 0.01
N VAL A 949 -17.46 -11.33 0.70
CA VAL A 949 -17.87 -11.73 2.06
C VAL A 949 -16.79 -11.34 3.06
N ILE A 950 -17.20 -10.77 4.20
CA ILE A 950 -16.31 -10.45 5.32
C ILE A 950 -16.72 -11.20 6.58
N TRP A 951 -15.73 -11.77 7.29
CA TRP A 951 -15.94 -12.57 8.50
C TRP A 951 -14.79 -12.41 9.51
N ASP A 952 -15.10 -12.49 10.81
CA ASP A 952 -14.08 -12.53 11.87
C ASP A 952 -14.52 -13.32 13.12
N THR A 953 -13.58 -13.51 14.03
CA THR A 953 -13.73 -14.31 15.26
C THR A 953 -14.26 -13.49 16.46
N SER A 954 -14.53 -12.19 16.31
CA SER A 954 -14.83 -11.27 17.42
C SER A 954 -16.25 -11.37 17.98
N LYS A 955 -17.14 -12.13 17.32
CA LYS A 955 -18.54 -12.34 17.74
C LYS A 955 -18.79 -13.80 18.03
N GLY A 956 -18.71 -14.64 17.00
CA GLY A 956 -18.91 -16.10 17.12
C GLY A 956 -17.97 -16.76 18.13
N PHE A 957 -16.70 -16.36 18.19
CA PHE A 957 -15.71 -16.83 19.17
C PHE A 957 -15.39 -15.80 20.27
N GLY A 958 -16.07 -14.65 20.35
CA GLY A 958 -15.86 -13.65 21.40
C GLY A 958 -14.47 -12.98 21.51
N ILE A 959 -13.51 -13.35 20.66
CA ILE A 959 -12.10 -12.91 20.75
C ILE A 959 -11.84 -11.64 19.94
N SER A 960 -12.48 -10.53 20.31
CA SER A 960 -12.28 -9.20 19.72
C SER A 960 -10.83 -8.72 19.80
N GLY A 961 -10.17 -8.95 20.93
CA GLY A 961 -8.77 -8.63 21.21
C GLY A 961 -7.74 -9.41 20.36
N PHE A 962 -8.17 -10.34 19.50
CA PHE A 962 -7.26 -10.96 18.52
C PHE A 962 -6.90 -10.04 17.35
N HIS A 963 -7.70 -9.00 17.05
CA HIS A 963 -7.52 -8.17 15.85
C HIS A 963 -7.30 -9.01 14.58
N PHE A 964 -8.36 -9.73 14.18
CA PHE A 964 -8.44 -10.51 12.95
C PHE A 964 -9.70 -10.13 12.16
N GLY A 965 -9.63 -10.24 10.85
CA GLY A 965 -10.77 -10.34 9.95
C GLY A 965 -10.33 -10.79 8.56
N THR A 966 -11.24 -11.42 7.83
CA THR A 966 -10.97 -11.97 6.51
C THR A 966 -11.93 -11.43 5.45
N LEU A 967 -11.40 -11.31 4.23
CA LEU A 967 -12.15 -11.26 2.98
C LEU A 967 -12.22 -12.67 2.39
N TYR A 968 -13.35 -13.00 1.75
CA TYR A 968 -13.43 -13.97 0.68
C TYR A 968 -14.07 -13.34 -0.57
N THR A 969 -13.43 -13.49 -1.73
CA THR A 969 -13.93 -12.97 -3.01
C THR A 969 -13.42 -13.79 -4.20
N HIS A 970 -14.30 -14.16 -5.14
CA HIS A 970 -13.87 -14.86 -6.36
C HIS A 970 -13.03 -13.98 -7.30
N ASN A 971 -13.12 -12.66 -7.14
CA ASN A 971 -12.40 -11.71 -7.95
C ASN A 971 -10.94 -11.59 -7.50
N LYS A 972 -10.05 -12.26 -8.24
CA LYS A 972 -8.62 -12.34 -7.92
C LYS A 972 -7.88 -11.00 -8.06
N GLU A 973 -8.39 -10.05 -8.84
CA GLU A 973 -7.83 -8.69 -8.89
C GLU A 973 -8.19 -7.88 -7.64
N VAL A 974 -9.44 -8.00 -7.16
CA VAL A 974 -9.85 -7.41 -5.87
C VAL A 974 -9.06 -8.05 -4.72
N ALA A 975 -8.93 -9.39 -4.67
CA ALA A 975 -8.14 -10.07 -3.64
C ALA A 975 -6.66 -9.64 -3.65
N SER A 976 -6.02 -9.57 -4.82
CA SER A 976 -4.64 -9.11 -4.97
C SER A 976 -4.45 -7.65 -4.52
N THR A 977 -5.40 -6.77 -4.89
CA THR A 977 -5.31 -5.33 -4.61
C THR A 977 -5.69 -4.98 -3.17
N VAL A 978 -6.61 -5.73 -2.54
CA VAL A 978 -6.85 -5.66 -1.08
C VAL A 978 -5.63 -6.22 -0.31
N GLY A 979 -5.01 -7.29 -0.81
CA GLY A 979 -3.77 -7.85 -0.23
C GLY A 979 -2.61 -6.86 -0.11
N ALA A 980 -2.55 -5.85 -1.00
CA ALA A 980 -1.56 -4.76 -0.92
C ALA A 980 -1.55 -4.03 0.43
N PHE A 981 -2.72 -3.93 1.08
CA PHE A 981 -2.88 -3.21 2.35
C PHE A 981 -2.35 -3.98 3.55
N GLY A 982 -2.04 -5.28 3.43
CA GLY A 982 -1.38 -6.05 4.50
C GLY A 982 -0.02 -5.47 4.91
N PHE A 983 0.66 -4.76 4.00
CA PHE A 983 1.87 -4.00 4.34
C PHE A 983 1.67 -3.08 5.57
N LEU A 984 0.45 -2.59 5.80
CA LEU A 984 0.04 -1.81 6.97
C LEU A 984 -0.82 -2.64 7.95
N HIS A 985 -1.77 -3.43 7.44
CA HIS A 985 -2.80 -4.13 8.23
C HIS A 985 -2.57 -5.65 8.43
N SER A 986 -1.34 -6.17 8.26
CA SER A 986 -1.03 -7.57 8.58
C SER A 986 -1.03 -7.84 10.09
N ILE A 987 -1.75 -8.89 10.47
CA ILE A 987 -1.74 -9.50 11.80
C ILE A 987 -0.39 -10.18 12.07
N SER A 988 0.05 -10.22 13.33
CA SER A 988 1.28 -10.92 13.71
C SER A 988 1.21 -12.45 13.49
N GLY A 989 2.34 -13.07 13.12
CA GLY A 989 2.42 -14.49 12.78
C GLY A 989 1.97 -15.44 13.90
N ILE A 990 2.28 -15.11 15.16
CA ILE A 990 1.86 -15.88 16.34
C ILE A 990 0.33 -15.90 16.47
N THR A 991 -0.33 -14.76 16.28
CA THR A 991 -1.81 -14.67 16.28
C THR A 991 -2.39 -15.51 15.15
N GLN A 992 -1.82 -15.40 13.94
CA GLN A 992 -2.24 -16.21 12.79
C GLN A 992 -2.10 -17.72 13.06
N HIS A 993 -1.03 -18.14 13.75
CA HIS A 993 -0.85 -19.53 14.17
C HIS A 993 -1.88 -19.98 15.21
N LYS A 994 -2.10 -19.20 16.29
CA LYS A 994 -3.13 -19.51 17.30
C LYS A 994 -4.53 -19.57 16.69
N LEU A 995 -4.85 -18.72 15.70
CA LEU A 995 -6.11 -18.77 14.95
C LEU A 995 -6.23 -20.06 14.13
N CYS A 996 -5.21 -20.40 13.32
CA CYS A 996 -5.19 -21.66 12.57
C CYS A 996 -5.36 -22.88 13.51
N ARG A 997 -4.71 -22.86 14.68
CA ARG A 997 -4.86 -23.91 15.71
C ARG A 997 -6.25 -23.97 16.34
N LEU A 998 -6.86 -22.82 16.63
CA LEU A 998 -8.22 -22.74 17.17
C LEU A 998 -9.23 -23.29 16.16
N LEU A 999 -9.19 -22.77 14.92
CA LEU A 999 -10.14 -23.15 13.87
C LEU A 999 -10.04 -24.64 13.54
N GLN A 1000 -8.83 -25.22 13.46
CA GLN A 1000 -8.62 -26.64 13.15
C GLN A 1000 -9.21 -27.61 14.19
N ASP A 1001 -9.47 -27.17 15.41
CA ASP A 1001 -10.00 -28.03 16.47
C ASP A 1001 -11.53 -28.23 16.34
N ARG A 1002 -11.96 -28.73 15.18
CA ARG A 1002 -13.38 -28.96 14.85
C ARG A 1002 -14.08 -29.82 15.91
N GLU A 1003 -13.40 -30.86 16.42
CA GLU A 1003 -13.95 -31.71 17.47
C GLU A 1003 -14.29 -30.92 18.76
N TRP A 1004 -13.40 -30.04 19.22
CA TRP A 1004 -13.68 -29.15 20.35
C TRP A 1004 -14.71 -28.07 20.01
N ILE A 1005 -14.70 -27.52 18.79
CA ILE A 1005 -15.67 -26.50 18.37
C ILE A 1005 -17.09 -27.06 18.34
N ASP A 1006 -17.29 -28.21 17.68
CA ASP A 1006 -18.60 -28.79 17.41
C ASP A 1006 -19.19 -29.50 18.64
N ASN A 1007 -18.36 -30.14 19.47
CA ASN A 1007 -18.83 -30.92 20.63
C ASN A 1007 -18.73 -30.18 21.97
N VAL A 1008 -17.98 -29.09 22.07
CA VAL A 1008 -17.81 -28.32 23.32
C VAL A 1008 -18.19 -26.85 23.12
N TYR A 1009 -17.48 -26.11 22.27
CA TYR A 1009 -17.64 -24.65 22.20
C TYR A 1009 -19.02 -24.21 21.71
N LEU A 1010 -19.47 -24.66 20.54
CA LEU A 1010 -20.75 -24.25 19.97
C LEU A 1010 -21.95 -24.71 20.82
N PRO A 1011 -22.01 -25.96 21.34
CA PRO A 1011 -23.09 -26.38 22.25
C PRO A 1011 -23.14 -25.56 23.55
N THR A 1012 -22.00 -25.33 24.21
CA THR A 1012 -21.97 -24.53 25.45
C THR A 1012 -22.28 -23.07 25.18
N ASN A 1013 -21.77 -22.50 24.09
CA ASN A 1013 -22.10 -21.13 23.69
C ASN A 1013 -23.59 -20.98 23.40
N CYS A 1014 -24.17 -21.85 22.59
CA CYS A 1014 -25.62 -21.89 22.32
C CYS A 1014 -26.45 -21.99 23.61
N SER A 1015 -26.05 -22.84 24.55
CA SER A 1015 -26.73 -22.99 25.85
C SER A 1015 -26.64 -21.71 26.72
N ARG A 1016 -25.44 -21.15 26.92
CA ARG A 1016 -25.24 -19.93 27.71
C ARG A 1016 -25.91 -18.70 27.06
N MET A 1017 -25.92 -18.64 25.72
CA MET A 1017 -26.63 -17.63 24.94
C MET A 1017 -28.14 -17.70 25.17
N LYS A 1018 -28.76 -18.88 25.03
CA LYS A 1018 -30.19 -19.10 25.34
C LYS A 1018 -30.55 -18.66 26.75
N GLU A 1019 -29.70 -18.97 27.74
CA GLU A 1019 -29.90 -18.63 29.15
C GLU A 1019 -29.84 -17.12 29.39
N ALA A 1020 -28.77 -16.45 28.96
CA ALA A 1020 -28.60 -15.01 29.11
C ALA A 1020 -29.69 -14.22 28.36
N HIS A 1021 -30.04 -14.65 27.14
CA HIS A 1021 -31.13 -14.09 26.37
C HIS A 1021 -32.48 -14.24 27.09
N LYS A 1022 -32.78 -15.44 27.61
CA LYS A 1022 -33.99 -15.70 28.41
C LYS A 1022 -34.06 -14.83 29.67
N TYR A 1023 -32.93 -14.61 30.35
CA TYR A 1023 -32.85 -13.74 31.52
C TYR A 1023 -33.21 -12.28 31.17
N ILE A 1024 -32.54 -11.69 30.18
CA ILE A 1024 -32.77 -10.29 29.79
C ILE A 1024 -34.18 -10.10 29.21
N THR A 1025 -34.63 -10.97 28.29
CA THR A 1025 -35.98 -10.86 27.70
C THR A 1025 -37.10 -11.05 28.72
N ASN A 1026 -36.90 -11.84 29.77
CA ASN A 1026 -37.85 -11.93 30.87
C ASN A 1026 -37.85 -10.66 31.74
N ARG A 1027 -36.69 -10.11 32.09
CA ARG A 1027 -36.61 -8.82 32.81
C ARG A 1027 -37.27 -7.68 32.02
N LEU A 1028 -37.04 -7.60 30.70
CA LEU A 1028 -37.69 -6.60 29.83
C LEU A 1028 -39.22 -6.74 29.80
N LYS A 1029 -39.76 -7.96 29.70
CA LYS A 1029 -41.21 -8.23 29.80
C LYS A 1029 -41.78 -7.80 31.15
N THR A 1030 -41.10 -8.08 32.26
CA THR A 1030 -41.53 -7.66 33.61
C THR A 1030 -41.60 -6.14 33.75
N MET A 1031 -40.71 -5.40 33.07
CA MET A 1031 -40.72 -3.93 33.02
C MET A 1031 -41.65 -3.35 31.93
N ASN A 1032 -42.42 -4.19 31.22
CA ASN A 1032 -43.26 -3.83 30.07
C ASN A 1032 -42.51 -3.12 28.91
N ILE A 1033 -41.19 -3.29 28.79
CA ILE A 1033 -40.38 -2.65 27.76
C ILE A 1033 -40.50 -3.45 26.45
N PRO A 1034 -40.97 -2.85 25.33
CA PRO A 1034 -41.01 -3.53 24.04
C PRO A 1034 -39.61 -3.75 23.47
N PHE A 1035 -39.41 -4.87 22.76
CA PHE A 1035 -38.13 -5.18 22.10
C PHE A 1035 -38.35 -6.10 20.88
N LEU A 1036 -37.39 -6.09 19.95
CA LEU A 1036 -37.31 -7.08 18.87
C LEU A 1036 -36.61 -8.34 19.39
N ASN A 1037 -37.23 -9.49 19.16
CA ASN A 1037 -36.83 -10.79 19.70
C ASN A 1037 -36.35 -11.70 18.57
N CYS A 1038 -35.04 -11.90 18.45
CA CYS A 1038 -34.40 -12.71 17.42
C CYS A 1038 -33.59 -13.83 18.07
N GLY A 1039 -33.63 -15.04 17.50
CA GLY A 1039 -32.92 -16.22 18.00
C GLY A 1039 -31.43 -16.26 17.63
N SER A 1040 -30.83 -15.10 17.45
CA SER A 1040 -29.56 -14.92 16.73
C SER A 1040 -28.77 -13.75 17.29
N GLY A 1041 -27.45 -13.86 17.20
CA GLY A 1041 -26.52 -12.79 17.56
C GLY A 1041 -26.44 -12.49 19.06
N LEU A 1042 -25.92 -11.32 19.45
CA LEU A 1042 -25.40 -11.02 20.79
C LEU A 1042 -26.18 -9.96 21.57
N TYR A 1043 -27.17 -9.30 20.94
CA TYR A 1043 -27.89 -8.16 21.51
C TYR A 1043 -29.39 -8.19 21.24
N ILE A 1044 -30.12 -7.38 22.01
CA ILE A 1044 -31.55 -7.12 21.86
C ILE A 1044 -31.73 -5.64 21.51
N TRP A 1045 -32.62 -5.36 20.55
CA TRP A 1045 -33.01 -4.00 20.16
C TRP A 1045 -34.29 -3.61 20.90
N ILE A 1046 -34.14 -2.79 21.94
CA ILE A 1046 -35.22 -2.38 22.85
C ILE A 1046 -35.80 -1.02 22.46
N ASN A 1047 -37.04 -0.77 22.84
CA ASN A 1047 -37.77 0.47 22.59
C ASN A 1047 -38.14 1.15 23.91
N LEU A 1048 -37.51 2.30 24.19
CA LEU A 1048 -37.73 3.15 25.36
C LEU A 1048 -38.51 4.43 25.01
N LYS A 1049 -39.18 4.46 23.85
CA LYS A 1049 -39.92 5.64 23.35
C LYS A 1049 -40.98 6.17 24.32
N GLU A 1050 -41.58 5.30 25.14
CA GLU A 1050 -42.57 5.69 26.16
C GLU A 1050 -41.96 6.44 27.34
N HIS A 1051 -40.63 6.38 27.54
CA HIS A 1051 -39.89 7.15 28.55
C HIS A 1051 -39.27 8.45 27.99
N LEU A 1052 -39.66 8.88 26.78
CA LEU A 1052 -39.22 10.12 26.14
C LEU A 1052 -40.41 11.07 25.94
N ASP A 1053 -40.52 12.11 26.77
CA ASP A 1053 -41.51 13.19 26.59
C ASP A 1053 -40.81 14.57 26.53
N PRO A 1054 -40.76 15.24 25.35
CA PRO A 1054 -41.28 14.79 24.05
C PRO A 1054 -40.36 13.76 23.37
N CYS A 1055 -40.97 12.78 22.70
CA CYS A 1055 -40.30 11.74 21.92
C CYS A 1055 -39.37 12.31 20.82
N THR A 1056 -38.10 12.50 21.15
CA THR A 1056 -37.10 13.21 20.33
C THR A 1056 -35.71 12.60 20.50
N PHE A 1057 -34.79 12.89 19.59
CA PHE A 1057 -33.39 12.47 19.69
C PHE A 1057 -32.58 13.27 20.73
N GLU A 1058 -33.20 14.30 21.30
CA GLU A 1058 -32.66 15.18 22.33
C GLU A 1058 -33.03 14.62 23.71
N GLU A 1059 -34.25 14.09 23.87
CA GLU A 1059 -34.61 13.26 25.03
C GLU A 1059 -33.91 11.88 25.01
N GLU A 1060 -33.73 11.25 23.84
CA GLU A 1060 -32.92 10.01 23.74
C GLU A 1060 -31.50 10.23 24.28
N GLN A 1061 -30.90 11.37 23.97
CA GLN A 1061 -29.57 11.75 24.46
C GLN A 1061 -29.57 12.04 25.97
N GLN A 1062 -30.63 12.65 26.52
CA GLN A 1062 -30.76 12.88 27.96
C GLN A 1062 -30.97 11.58 28.75
N LEU A 1063 -31.79 10.65 28.23
CA LEU A 1063 -31.93 9.30 28.79
C LEU A 1063 -30.61 8.53 28.72
N TYR A 1064 -29.85 8.62 27.62
CA TYR A 1064 -28.51 8.04 27.54
C TYR A 1064 -27.56 8.63 28.59
N CYS A 1065 -27.54 9.97 28.78
CA CYS A 1065 -26.76 10.59 29.85
C CYS A 1065 -27.16 10.08 31.25
N ARG A 1066 -28.45 9.86 31.52
CA ARG A 1066 -28.90 9.26 32.79
C ARG A 1066 -28.36 7.83 32.98
N PHE A 1067 -28.23 7.01 31.93
CA PHE A 1067 -27.57 5.71 32.03
C PHE A 1067 -26.06 5.87 32.32
N LEU A 1068 -25.37 6.85 31.71
CA LEU A 1068 -23.97 7.17 32.02
C LEU A 1068 -23.77 7.54 33.50
N ASP A 1069 -24.65 8.36 34.06
CA ASP A 1069 -24.63 8.75 35.48
C ASP A 1069 -24.79 7.53 36.40
N HIS A 1070 -25.63 6.56 36.01
CA HIS A 1070 -25.78 5.26 36.69
C HIS A 1070 -24.69 4.22 36.31
N LYS A 1071 -23.58 4.66 35.70
CA LYS A 1071 -22.43 3.82 35.31
C LYS A 1071 -22.82 2.65 34.40
N LEU A 1072 -23.80 2.86 33.52
CA LEU A 1072 -24.26 1.88 32.54
C LEU A 1072 -24.13 2.44 31.12
N LEU A 1073 -23.37 1.75 30.28
CA LEU A 1073 -23.22 2.07 28.86
C LEU A 1073 -24.12 1.15 28.03
N LEU A 1074 -25.06 1.77 27.30
CA LEU A 1074 -25.90 1.16 26.27
C LEU A 1074 -25.52 1.70 24.88
N ALA A 1075 -26.21 1.31 23.81
CA ALA A 1075 -25.98 1.90 22.48
C ALA A 1075 -27.26 2.58 21.93
N PRO A 1076 -27.35 3.93 21.88
CA PRO A 1076 -28.56 4.66 21.48
C PRO A 1076 -28.85 4.61 19.97
N GLY A 1077 -30.12 4.70 19.60
CA GLY A 1077 -30.65 4.58 18.24
C GLY A 1077 -30.00 5.51 17.22
N LYS A 1078 -29.75 6.77 17.64
CA LYS A 1078 -29.06 7.82 16.89
C LYS A 1078 -27.65 7.39 16.42
N ALA A 1079 -26.95 6.56 17.21
CA ALA A 1079 -25.62 6.06 16.85
C ALA A 1079 -25.66 5.10 15.64
N TYR A 1080 -26.70 4.26 15.56
CA TYR A 1080 -26.92 3.26 14.49
C TYR A 1080 -27.63 3.83 13.26
N LYS A 1081 -27.72 5.17 13.16
CA LYS A 1081 -28.46 5.90 12.11
C LYS A 1081 -29.94 5.49 12.04
N CYS A 1082 -30.53 5.03 13.14
CA CYS A 1082 -31.97 4.84 13.21
C CYS A 1082 -32.67 6.19 12.98
N LYS A 1083 -33.79 6.17 12.26
CA LYS A 1083 -34.55 7.38 11.92
C LYS A 1083 -35.61 7.73 12.98
N GLU A 1084 -35.84 6.82 13.91
CA GLU A 1084 -36.84 6.91 14.97
C GLU A 1084 -36.12 7.04 16.33
N PRO A 1085 -36.47 8.03 17.17
CA PRO A 1085 -35.91 8.14 18.51
C PRO A 1085 -36.55 7.14 19.49
N GLY A 1086 -35.78 6.77 20.52
CA GLY A 1086 -36.20 5.89 21.61
C GLY A 1086 -35.71 4.45 21.49
N TRP A 1087 -35.07 4.07 20.39
CA TRP A 1087 -34.47 2.73 20.25
C TRP A 1087 -33.10 2.64 20.93
N PHE A 1088 -32.77 1.52 21.55
CA PHE A 1088 -31.46 1.25 22.16
C PHE A 1088 -31.03 -0.21 21.94
N ARG A 1089 -29.73 -0.47 21.82
CA ARG A 1089 -29.15 -1.82 21.85
C ARG A 1089 -28.67 -2.17 23.26
N ILE A 1090 -28.99 -3.38 23.70
CA ILE A 1090 -28.41 -4.01 24.89
C ILE A 1090 -27.77 -5.34 24.49
N THR A 1091 -26.45 -5.45 24.62
CA THR A 1091 -25.72 -6.72 24.53
C THR A 1091 -26.02 -7.58 25.76
N PHE A 1092 -26.53 -8.80 25.54
CA PHE A 1092 -26.82 -9.74 26.63
C PHE A 1092 -25.72 -10.80 26.83
N ALA A 1093 -24.73 -10.88 25.93
CA ALA A 1093 -23.65 -11.86 25.97
C ALA A 1093 -22.51 -11.51 26.97
N ASP A 1094 -22.83 -11.13 28.20
CA ASP A 1094 -21.87 -10.84 29.29
C ASP A 1094 -22.08 -11.78 30.51
N LYS A 1095 -21.15 -11.80 31.46
CA LYS A 1095 -21.16 -12.71 32.62
C LYS A 1095 -22.44 -12.53 33.46
N PRO A 1096 -23.15 -13.60 33.88
CA PRO A 1096 -24.48 -13.48 34.52
C PRO A 1096 -24.56 -12.52 35.72
N GLN A 1097 -23.54 -12.47 36.58
CA GLN A 1097 -23.53 -11.52 37.71
C GLN A 1097 -23.41 -10.06 37.26
N ARG A 1098 -22.62 -9.78 36.21
CA ARG A 1098 -22.51 -8.45 35.61
C ARG A 1098 -23.83 -8.06 34.93
N LEU A 1099 -24.54 -8.98 34.28
CA LEU A 1099 -25.89 -8.76 33.76
C LEU A 1099 -26.90 -8.44 34.88
N LYS A 1100 -26.86 -9.16 36.01
CA LYS A 1100 -27.73 -8.89 37.17
C LYS A 1100 -27.51 -7.48 37.74
N VAL A 1101 -26.26 -7.04 37.90
CA VAL A 1101 -25.94 -5.66 38.33
C VAL A 1101 -26.32 -4.63 37.26
N ALA A 1102 -26.10 -4.92 35.98
CA ALA A 1102 -26.47 -4.02 34.88
C ALA A 1102 -27.98 -3.80 34.80
N MET A 1103 -28.79 -4.87 34.90
CA MET A 1103 -30.25 -4.76 34.89
C MET A 1103 -30.81 -4.06 36.13
N LYS A 1104 -30.11 -4.14 37.28
CA LYS A 1104 -30.43 -3.30 38.44
C LYS A 1104 -30.19 -1.81 38.13
N ARG A 1105 -28.99 -1.43 37.67
CA ARG A 1105 -28.66 -0.04 37.30
C ARG A 1105 -29.59 0.50 36.20
N PHE A 1106 -29.98 -0.36 35.25
CA PHE A 1106 -30.94 -0.05 34.20
C PHE A 1106 -32.32 0.30 34.75
N PHE A 1107 -32.85 -0.51 35.67
CA PHE A 1107 -34.10 -0.25 36.40
C PHE A 1107 -34.00 1.07 37.18
N GLU A 1108 -32.93 1.27 37.95
CA GLU A 1108 -32.69 2.48 38.75
C GLU A 1108 -32.61 3.78 37.91
N THR A 1109 -32.35 3.68 36.60
CA THR A 1109 -32.31 4.84 35.69
C THR A 1109 -33.70 5.27 35.18
N LEU A 1110 -34.69 4.36 35.14
CA LEU A 1110 -36.00 4.58 34.54
C LEU A 1110 -37.01 5.04 35.62
N PRO A 1111 -37.57 6.26 35.54
CA PRO A 1111 -38.24 6.90 36.67
C PRO A 1111 -39.66 6.37 36.96
N ASP A 1112 -40.26 5.64 36.02
CA ASP A 1112 -41.67 5.23 36.06
C ASP A 1112 -41.89 3.75 36.39
N VAL A 1113 -40.82 2.97 36.61
CA VAL A 1113 -40.92 1.52 36.89
C VAL A 1113 -41.06 1.31 38.40
N THR A 1114 -42.23 0.84 38.84
CA THR A 1114 -42.64 0.85 40.26
C THR A 1114 -42.02 -0.24 41.15
N GLU A 1115 -42.14 -0.06 42.46
CA GLU A 1115 -41.34 -0.65 43.56
C GLU A 1115 -41.30 -2.20 43.70
N ASP A 1116 -41.95 -2.99 42.84
CA ASP A 1116 -42.04 -4.45 43.01
C ASP A 1116 -40.70 -5.21 42.83
N TRP A 1117 -39.64 -4.53 42.36
CA TRP A 1117 -38.30 -5.10 42.20
C TRP A 1117 -37.69 -5.66 43.50
N GLU A 1118 -37.90 -5.02 44.65
CA GLU A 1118 -37.29 -5.48 45.91
C GLU A 1118 -37.75 -6.90 46.28
N LYS A 1119 -39.03 -7.20 46.06
CA LYS A 1119 -39.63 -8.52 46.35
C LYS A 1119 -39.01 -9.61 45.49
N VAL A 1120 -38.90 -9.35 44.18
CA VAL A 1120 -38.26 -10.27 43.21
C VAL A 1120 -36.78 -10.48 43.55
N SER A 1121 -36.07 -9.44 43.97
CA SER A 1121 -34.63 -9.52 44.24
C SER A 1121 -34.27 -10.44 45.41
N MET A 1122 -35.14 -10.57 46.41
CA MET A 1122 -34.88 -11.39 47.60
C MET A 1122 -35.15 -12.89 47.37
N GLU A 1123 -36.13 -13.24 46.54
CA GLU A 1123 -36.46 -14.64 46.23
C GLU A 1123 -35.52 -15.23 45.16
N ASP A 1124 -35.22 -14.49 44.07
CA ASP A 1124 -34.28 -14.91 43.01
C ASP A 1124 -32.90 -15.33 43.57
N VAL A 1125 -32.35 -14.52 44.49
CA VAL A 1125 -31.01 -14.71 45.07
C VAL A 1125 -30.95 -15.93 46.01
N MET A 1126 -32.06 -16.22 46.68
CA MET A 1126 -32.20 -17.37 47.60
C MET A 1126 -32.53 -18.68 46.87
N ALA A 1127 -33.11 -18.62 45.66
CA ALA A 1127 -33.48 -19.79 44.88
C ALA A 1127 -32.30 -20.40 44.10
N GLU A 1128 -31.48 -19.58 43.44
CA GLU A 1128 -30.41 -20.06 42.55
C GLU A 1128 -29.13 -20.50 43.29
N THR A 1129 -28.97 -20.15 44.57
CA THR A 1129 -27.78 -20.51 45.39
C THR A 1129 -27.68 -22.01 45.72
N VAL A 1130 -28.66 -22.83 45.30
CA VAL A 1130 -28.78 -24.26 45.67
C VAL A 1130 -28.54 -25.21 44.48
N SER A 1131 -28.46 -24.73 43.23
CA SER A 1131 -28.43 -25.61 42.05
C SER A 1131 -27.53 -25.18 40.88
N PHE A 1132 -26.21 -25.14 41.11
CA PHE A 1132 -25.21 -25.23 40.04
C PHE A 1132 -24.17 -26.31 40.39
N PRO A 1133 -24.10 -27.44 39.64
CA PRO A 1133 -23.05 -28.45 39.85
C PRO A 1133 -21.72 -27.94 39.29
N VAL A 1134 -20.69 -27.89 40.14
CA VAL A 1134 -19.32 -27.58 39.72
C VAL A 1134 -18.64 -28.84 39.17
N HIS A 1135 -18.42 -28.89 37.86
CA HIS A 1135 -17.58 -29.87 37.17
C HIS A 1135 -16.86 -29.21 35.99
#